data_AF-A0A970MT88-F1
#
_entry.id   AF-A0A970MT88-F1
#
_cell.length_a   1.000
_cell.length_b   1.000
_cell.length_c   1.000
_cell.angle_alpha   90.00
_cell.angle_beta   90.00
_cell.angle_gamma   90.00
#
_symmetry.space_group_name_H-M   'P 1'
#
loop_
_entity.id
_entity.type
_entity.pdbx_description
1 polymer ?
#
loop_
_entity_poly.entity_id
_entity_poly.type
_entity_poly.pdbx_seq_one_letter_code
_entity_poly.pdbx_strand_id
1 'polypeptide(L)'
;MTISRDTFDPSRNYKRVRYHQDRDLLDSELNEQQDIVINEQKKVADLLFKEGAIISGLLVSVASNVVTISSGVTYIDGHIETIPGAVLTYDPAKSSGFDYVYVELLKYNYGYNQDAGLINPATGEPTAEREKWVLSLKDHDTSGDSLPNNVTQRKVVAIYKFDRDTGDVAATVQEKSNVYLSDFLGTLPGSRITVASITEDQLSFAAAEGLNSLLNNLAERTYDQAGSYLVNGFDSFISSSDGASVRVITNAGRAYIQRYRLQKDLPTTTIVPKAVATKSVRGEQKTFVTGQRSYPLNCTPLKETTQVEAIVEIVSNITRGSVGGGEDLLVPNPVVDILEVSQGATVFVEGTDWQQSGNHVDWLGSGSEPAIGTTYTVRWTYVKQMVKGTDYADGGWFGRPGYPGAGEYFYVVTALSASGETEYISARVASRQTAAGDANLITWRPISGATGYRIYRASPNTGRTSFKRLREVGSGVTSYIDDGVDETTTANPPASNSSGLSQPLPEMAPGNTSVINFGRTGVGSNPVNGSNCSIDYDYFLGRRDIIYATARELKRIEGAPSDFPKLPIVPEWGLALCSVDCPANSVAMTIRNFGLTRITMSQIHQVIQDVEDLKYNDAQYQMNNELQNRDAQTKKGIYSDDFSNEAQSDTFHSEWSARIDGIHKFVATDRAATSRVLQVNPAASSALFKGSLVLLPGAEKVLVQQLDWSEEKNINPYAVFEKPPATVEVTPNIGRRGQTGIAVTGSNFTPSAEHITIRCDGQVVATDVHSDAAGRVTSSFVIPENASNGSRIVEVNDGTYSAQASLQINDPLVVTRVERVEVTNTIIQQQTIVQERIIRVPVVRTVWRLWWGWNRWDPLAQTFSFTENRIISAIGLFFTKKNLSIPVTVQIRGVTTSLPNDVIYIQQVVSPGEINLNAETKVVFSDPFNAEANTSYAVVILTDSTNYRVRVATLGQLGQNGVITKQTYTTGVLLESSNAETWTPLNGSDLAMKIYGYDFAASGEVRFQPITGVQFSDLNLDEYSAIPQGTTLTWDYSTDGGATWDAIVPAEEEKLPNTAAQVLVRARFASSLVNDSPALNYKDVNLIGYLNNSDGTYISRENELTQGVESTKVYAQMNIPSGCSLNWFASNDGGVTWEPMTLDSTREVDQTWTEYVFLRTFTNQAGNRVRYKAVLTGNNLIYPRIHSLGATLS
;
A
#
# COMPACT_ATOMS: atom_id res chain seq x y z
N MET A 1 -77.46 -46.62 22.46
CA MET A 1 -76.05 -47.00 22.24
C MET A 1 -75.65 -46.43 20.89
N THR A 2 -75.25 -45.17 20.88
CA THR A 2 -74.74 -44.47 19.70
C THR A 2 -73.28 -44.22 20.02
N ILE A 3 -72.43 -45.14 19.57
CA ILE A 3 -70.99 -45.10 19.81
C ILE A 3 -70.44 -44.18 18.72
N SER A 4 -70.16 -42.91 19.05
CA SER A 4 -69.17 -42.14 18.29
C SER A 4 -67.87 -42.94 18.34
N ARG A 5 -67.38 -43.42 17.19
CA ARG A 5 -66.16 -44.22 17.12
C ARG A 5 -65.04 -43.33 16.63
N ASP A 6 -64.13 -42.99 17.55
CA ASP A 6 -62.89 -42.32 17.20
C ASP A 6 -61.89 -43.38 16.74
N THR A 7 -61.64 -43.43 15.43
CA THR A 7 -60.81 -44.47 14.78
C THR A 7 -59.38 -44.00 14.50
N PHE A 8 -59.07 -42.73 14.75
CA PHE A 8 -57.77 -42.16 14.46
C PHE A 8 -56.68 -42.72 15.38
N ASP A 9 -55.61 -43.24 14.77
CA ASP A 9 -54.41 -43.72 15.47
C ASP A 9 -53.19 -42.92 14.96
N PRO A 10 -52.63 -42.00 15.78
CA PRO A 10 -51.51 -41.15 15.37
C PRO A 10 -50.24 -41.94 15.05
N SER A 11 -50.09 -43.18 15.52
CA SER A 11 -48.94 -44.03 15.24
C SER A 11 -48.91 -44.58 13.81
N ARG A 12 -50.08 -44.62 13.14
CA ARG A 12 -50.22 -45.15 11.77
C ARG A 12 -49.94 -44.11 10.67
N ASN A 13 -49.70 -42.84 11.04
CA ASN A 13 -49.28 -41.75 10.17
C ASN A 13 -50.23 -41.47 8.96
N TYR A 14 -51.54 -41.65 9.14
CA TYR A 14 -52.52 -41.22 8.15
C TYR A 14 -52.62 -39.68 8.10
N LYS A 15 -52.72 -39.10 6.90
CA LYS A 15 -52.68 -37.64 6.66
C LYS A 15 -53.97 -37.03 6.08
N ARG A 16 -54.89 -37.85 5.59
CA ARG A 16 -56.22 -37.43 5.12
C ARG A 16 -57.16 -38.63 4.98
N VAL A 17 -58.45 -38.39 5.19
CA VAL A 17 -59.54 -39.29 4.79
C VAL A 17 -59.92 -38.98 3.33
N ARG A 18 -60.16 -40.01 2.50
CA ARG A 18 -60.57 -39.83 1.10
C ARG A 18 -62.01 -40.33 0.92
N TYR A 19 -62.92 -39.39 0.67
CA TYR A 19 -64.32 -39.69 0.40
C TYR A 19 -64.51 -40.29 -1.01
N HIS A 20 -65.43 -41.23 -1.11
CA HIS A 20 -65.81 -41.90 -2.35
C HIS A 20 -67.23 -41.45 -2.75
N GLN A 21 -67.41 -41.04 -4.01
CA GLN A 21 -68.66 -40.43 -4.49
C GLN A 21 -69.86 -41.40 -4.49
N ASP A 22 -69.60 -42.71 -4.48
CA ASP A 22 -70.60 -43.79 -4.51
C ASP A 22 -71.07 -44.24 -3.12
N ARG A 23 -70.64 -43.58 -2.05
CA ARG A 23 -70.92 -43.99 -0.66
C ARG A 23 -71.35 -42.82 0.23
N ASP A 24 -72.21 -43.13 1.19
CA ASP A 24 -72.62 -42.18 2.22
C ASP A 24 -71.47 -41.93 3.20
N LEU A 25 -71.34 -40.68 3.64
CA LEU A 25 -70.34 -40.25 4.61
C LEU A 25 -70.72 -40.73 6.02
N LEU A 26 -69.78 -41.33 6.73
CA LEU A 26 -70.00 -41.79 8.10
C LEU A 26 -69.46 -40.78 9.12
N ASP A 27 -70.14 -40.63 10.26
CA ASP A 27 -69.73 -39.69 11.32
C ASP A 27 -68.31 -39.99 11.85
N SER A 28 -67.92 -41.27 11.91
CA SER A 28 -66.56 -41.68 12.32
C SER A 28 -65.48 -41.18 11.35
N GLU A 29 -65.78 -41.08 10.06
CA GLU A 29 -64.83 -40.58 9.05
C GLU A 29 -64.62 -39.06 9.19
N LEU A 30 -65.67 -38.34 9.56
CA LEU A 30 -65.60 -36.90 9.80
C LEU A 30 -64.89 -36.56 11.11
N ASN A 31 -65.07 -37.38 12.15
CA ASN A 31 -64.32 -37.26 13.41
C ASN A 31 -62.84 -37.59 13.19
N GLU A 32 -62.52 -38.67 12.46
CA GLU A 32 -61.14 -39.00 12.09
C GLU A 32 -60.47 -37.89 11.26
N GLN A 33 -61.22 -37.23 10.37
CA GLN A 33 -60.70 -36.06 9.65
C GLN A 33 -60.33 -34.91 10.61
N GLN A 34 -61.18 -34.61 11.60
CA GLN A 34 -60.92 -33.55 12.58
C GLN A 34 -59.67 -33.84 13.41
N ASP A 35 -59.53 -35.07 13.90
CA ASP A 35 -58.37 -35.49 14.70
C ASP A 35 -57.06 -35.43 13.91
N ILE A 36 -57.07 -35.81 12.63
CA ILE A 36 -55.89 -35.69 11.74
C ILE A 36 -55.44 -34.23 11.64
N VAL A 37 -56.39 -33.30 11.43
CA VAL A 37 -56.07 -31.87 11.29
C VAL A 37 -55.51 -31.31 12.59
N ILE A 38 -56.14 -31.62 13.72
CA ILE A 38 -55.69 -31.18 15.05
C ILE A 38 -54.28 -31.71 15.36
N ASN A 39 -53.99 -32.97 15.04
CA ASN A 39 -52.67 -33.56 15.26
C ASN A 39 -51.57 -32.91 14.41
N GLU A 40 -51.86 -32.53 13.16
CA GLU A 40 -50.87 -31.84 12.32
C GLU A 40 -50.64 -30.39 12.77
N GLN A 41 -51.68 -29.68 13.20
CA GLN A 41 -51.53 -28.36 13.81
C GLN A 41 -50.70 -28.43 15.09
N LYS A 42 -50.96 -29.42 15.94
CA LYS A 42 -50.18 -29.68 17.16
C LYS A 42 -48.70 -29.92 16.87
N LYS A 43 -48.35 -30.71 15.84
CA LYS A 43 -46.93 -30.92 15.46
C LYS A 43 -46.22 -29.63 15.07
N VAL A 44 -46.88 -28.74 14.34
CA VAL A 44 -46.31 -27.44 13.96
C VAL A 44 -46.16 -26.55 15.19
N ALA A 45 -47.16 -26.52 16.06
CA ALA A 45 -47.12 -25.72 17.27
C ALA A 45 -46.07 -26.23 18.27
N ASP A 46 -45.90 -27.54 18.42
CA ASP A 46 -44.88 -28.16 19.28
C ASP A 46 -43.45 -27.90 18.77
N LEU A 47 -43.25 -27.69 17.46
CA LEU A 47 -41.96 -27.26 16.93
C LEU A 47 -41.64 -25.80 17.31
N LEU A 48 -42.67 -24.98 17.53
CA LEU A 48 -42.51 -23.55 17.80
C LEU A 48 -42.51 -23.23 19.29
N PHE A 49 -43.37 -23.85 20.10
CA PHE A 49 -43.55 -23.52 21.51
C PHE A 49 -43.39 -24.75 22.42
N LYS A 50 -42.81 -24.53 23.61
CA LYS A 50 -42.74 -25.55 24.67
C LYS A 50 -44.07 -25.65 25.43
N GLU A 51 -44.49 -26.86 25.76
CA GLU A 51 -45.68 -27.11 26.60
C GLU A 51 -45.57 -26.35 27.94
N GLY A 52 -46.59 -25.59 28.32
CA GLY A 52 -46.58 -24.73 29.51
C GLY A 52 -45.90 -23.36 29.30
N ALA A 53 -45.50 -23.02 28.08
CA ALA A 53 -44.97 -21.69 27.78
C ALA A 53 -46.05 -20.62 27.97
N ILE A 54 -45.69 -19.56 28.69
CA ILE A 54 -46.56 -18.41 28.93
C ILE A 54 -46.40 -17.45 27.75
N ILE A 55 -47.43 -17.32 26.92
CA ILE A 55 -47.38 -16.49 25.71
C ILE A 55 -47.51 -15.01 26.09
N SER A 56 -48.53 -14.67 26.88
CA SER A 56 -48.79 -13.30 27.33
C SER A 56 -49.68 -13.27 28.58
N GLY A 57 -49.48 -12.30 29.48
CA GLY A 57 -50.28 -12.16 30.72
C GLY A 57 -49.76 -13.04 31.86
N LEU A 58 -50.66 -13.51 32.74
CA LEU A 58 -50.34 -14.32 33.94
C LEU A 58 -49.37 -13.61 34.90
N LEU A 59 -49.55 -12.31 35.11
CA LEU A 59 -48.72 -11.55 36.04
C LEU A 59 -48.93 -12.05 37.47
N VAL A 60 -47.83 -12.30 38.17
CA VAL A 60 -47.84 -12.86 39.52
C VAL A 60 -47.48 -11.79 40.54
N SER A 61 -48.28 -11.68 41.60
CA SER A 61 -47.94 -10.92 42.80
C SER A 61 -48.02 -11.82 44.02
N VAL A 62 -46.98 -11.83 44.84
CA VAL A 62 -46.89 -12.66 46.04
C VAL A 62 -47.04 -11.80 47.29
N ALA A 63 -47.90 -12.22 48.21
CA ALA A 63 -48.01 -11.66 49.55
C ALA A 63 -47.93 -12.81 50.57
N SER A 64 -46.76 -12.99 51.18
CA SER A 64 -46.46 -14.11 52.08
C SER A 64 -46.72 -15.47 51.38
N ASN A 65 -47.62 -16.31 51.90
CA ASN A 65 -47.95 -17.64 51.32
C ASN A 65 -49.13 -17.59 50.34
N VAL A 66 -49.53 -16.40 49.89
CA VAL A 66 -50.62 -16.20 48.93
C VAL A 66 -50.06 -15.69 47.61
N VAL A 67 -50.27 -16.45 46.55
CA VAL A 67 -49.85 -16.12 45.19
C VAL A 67 -51.08 -15.71 44.38
N THR A 68 -51.14 -14.44 43.96
CA THR A 68 -52.22 -13.91 43.12
C THR A 68 -51.74 -13.80 41.69
N ILE A 69 -52.49 -14.39 40.76
CA ILE A 69 -52.13 -14.50 39.34
C ILE A 69 -53.24 -13.87 38.50
N SER A 70 -52.90 -12.94 37.61
CA SER A 70 -53.87 -12.34 36.68
C SER A 70 -54.23 -13.30 35.55
N SER A 71 -55.29 -13.02 34.79
CA SER A 71 -55.62 -13.81 33.60
C SER A 71 -54.52 -13.68 32.53
N GLY A 72 -54.33 -14.73 31.74
CA GLY A 72 -53.40 -14.68 30.62
C GLY A 72 -53.52 -15.88 29.71
N VAL A 73 -52.51 -16.08 28.87
CA VAL A 73 -52.53 -17.02 27.76
C VAL A 73 -51.31 -17.93 27.83
N THR A 74 -51.53 -19.24 27.76
CA THR A 74 -50.46 -20.25 27.78
C THR A 74 -50.63 -21.24 26.63
N TYR A 75 -49.53 -21.87 26.25
CA TYR A 75 -49.54 -23.00 25.33
C TYR A 75 -49.71 -24.32 26.09
N ILE A 76 -50.77 -25.08 25.81
CA ILE A 76 -51.07 -26.37 26.45
C ILE A 76 -51.82 -27.30 25.48
N ASP A 77 -51.42 -28.57 25.46
CA ASP A 77 -51.96 -29.64 24.62
C ASP A 77 -52.12 -29.29 23.13
N GLY A 78 -51.13 -28.61 22.55
CA GLY A 78 -51.15 -28.25 21.12
C GLY A 78 -51.82 -26.91 20.78
N HIS A 79 -52.37 -26.20 21.77
CA HIS A 79 -53.17 -25.00 21.55
C HIS A 79 -52.73 -23.84 22.44
N ILE A 80 -52.98 -22.62 21.97
CA ILE A 80 -52.79 -21.38 22.73
C ILE A 80 -54.12 -21.02 23.37
N GLU A 81 -54.22 -21.17 24.69
CA GLU A 81 -55.47 -21.06 25.43
C GLU A 81 -55.43 -19.99 26.52
N THR A 82 -56.59 -19.40 26.79
CA THR A 82 -56.73 -18.35 27.82
C THR A 82 -57.11 -18.95 29.16
N ILE A 83 -56.39 -18.56 30.21
CA ILE A 83 -56.60 -19.01 31.59
C ILE A 83 -57.10 -17.83 32.43
N PRO A 84 -58.19 -18.02 33.20
CA PRO A 84 -58.64 -17.01 34.15
C PRO A 84 -57.67 -16.88 35.33
N GLY A 85 -57.54 -15.66 35.86
CA GLY A 85 -56.71 -15.41 37.04
C GLY A 85 -57.23 -16.12 38.29
N ALA A 86 -56.35 -16.38 39.24
CA ALA A 86 -56.68 -17.08 40.49
C ALA A 86 -55.82 -16.56 41.65
N VAL A 87 -56.35 -16.73 42.87
CA VAL A 87 -55.61 -16.52 44.13
C VAL A 87 -55.37 -17.89 44.75
N LEU A 88 -54.11 -18.27 44.85
CA LEU A 88 -53.67 -19.57 45.37
C LEU A 88 -53.07 -19.37 46.76
N THR A 89 -53.51 -20.17 47.73
CA THR A 89 -53.07 -20.08 49.14
C THR A 89 -52.35 -21.35 49.52
N TYR A 90 -51.06 -21.24 49.82
CA TYR A 90 -50.21 -22.36 50.17
C TYR A 90 -50.12 -22.55 51.70
N ASP A 91 -49.90 -23.79 52.15
CA ASP A 91 -49.91 -24.15 53.58
C ASP A 91 -48.96 -23.28 54.42
N PRO A 92 -49.45 -22.49 55.39
CA PRO A 92 -48.62 -21.57 56.15
C PRO A 92 -47.63 -22.24 57.12
N ALA A 93 -47.76 -23.55 57.37
CA ALA A 93 -46.86 -24.29 58.25
C ALA A 93 -45.51 -24.65 57.59
N LYS A 94 -45.38 -24.51 56.26
CA LYS A 94 -44.13 -24.73 55.52
C LYS A 94 -43.46 -23.39 55.22
N SER A 95 -42.27 -23.17 55.77
CA SER A 95 -41.54 -21.88 55.65
C SER A 95 -40.33 -21.92 54.71
N SER A 96 -40.02 -23.06 54.10
CA SER A 96 -38.89 -23.22 53.18
C SER A 96 -39.18 -24.26 52.09
N GLY A 97 -38.49 -24.15 50.95
CA GLY A 97 -38.63 -25.04 49.80
C GLY A 97 -39.45 -24.48 48.63
N PHE A 98 -39.57 -25.29 47.56
CA PHE A 98 -40.21 -24.91 46.30
C PHE A 98 -41.61 -25.49 46.17
N ASP A 99 -42.57 -24.65 45.79
CA ASP A 99 -43.88 -25.06 45.30
C ASP A 99 -44.07 -24.68 43.83
N TYR A 100 -45.12 -25.22 43.23
CA TYR A 100 -45.43 -25.01 41.82
C TYR A 100 -46.87 -24.58 41.64
N VAL A 101 -47.07 -23.66 40.70
CA VAL A 101 -48.40 -23.33 40.18
C VAL A 101 -48.64 -24.21 38.97
N TYR A 102 -49.75 -24.92 38.98
CA TYR A 102 -50.16 -25.80 37.90
C TYR A 102 -51.32 -25.19 37.11
N VAL A 103 -51.29 -25.34 35.80
CA VAL A 103 -52.46 -25.19 34.94
C VAL A 103 -53.09 -26.57 34.80
N GLU A 104 -54.36 -26.67 35.21
CA GLU A 104 -55.21 -27.82 34.97
C GLU A 104 -56.11 -27.53 33.77
N LEU A 105 -56.00 -28.36 32.74
CA LEU A 105 -56.91 -28.44 31.61
C LEU A 105 -57.83 -29.64 31.79
N LEU A 106 -59.15 -29.39 31.81
CA LEU A 106 -60.19 -30.41 31.81
C LEU A 106 -60.96 -30.34 30.48
N LYS A 107 -61.06 -31.48 29.81
CA LYS A 107 -61.88 -31.65 28.60
C LYS A 107 -63.23 -32.23 28.98
N TYR A 108 -64.28 -31.49 28.71
CA TYR A 108 -65.66 -31.91 28.95
C TYR A 108 -66.29 -32.30 27.64
N ASN A 109 -67.06 -33.40 27.65
CA ASN A 109 -67.91 -33.73 26.52
C ASN A 109 -69.36 -33.34 26.83
N TYR A 110 -69.84 -32.30 26.16
CA TYR A 110 -71.18 -31.75 26.33
C TYR A 110 -72.15 -32.44 25.39
N GLY A 111 -73.12 -33.14 25.95
CA GLY A 111 -74.24 -33.70 25.21
C GLY A 111 -75.48 -32.81 25.27
N TYR A 112 -76.56 -33.30 24.68
CA TYR A 112 -77.86 -32.61 24.59
C TYR A 112 -78.47 -32.20 25.95
N ASN A 113 -78.08 -32.86 27.05
CA ASN A 113 -78.56 -32.52 28.40
C ASN A 113 -77.95 -31.21 28.93
N GLN A 114 -76.79 -30.81 28.40
CA GLN A 114 -76.04 -29.63 28.86
C GLN A 114 -76.06 -28.49 27.83
N ASP A 115 -76.21 -28.80 26.55
CA ASP A 115 -76.41 -27.83 25.46
C ASP A 115 -77.66 -28.20 24.66
N ALA A 116 -78.77 -27.50 24.92
CA ALA A 116 -80.05 -27.73 24.25
C ALA A 116 -80.01 -27.48 22.73
N GLY A 117 -78.95 -26.82 22.23
CA GLY A 117 -78.71 -26.61 20.80
C GLY A 117 -78.23 -27.85 20.05
N LEU A 118 -77.90 -28.94 20.76
CA LEU A 118 -77.49 -30.23 20.20
C LEU A 118 -78.66 -31.22 20.04
N ILE A 119 -79.89 -30.72 20.12
CA ILE A 119 -81.12 -31.45 19.84
C ILE A 119 -81.59 -31.06 18.45
N ASN A 120 -81.92 -32.05 17.61
CA ASN A 120 -82.53 -31.76 16.32
C ASN A 120 -83.87 -31.05 16.54
N PRO A 121 -84.06 -29.80 16.08
CA PRO A 121 -85.30 -29.07 16.28
C PRO A 121 -86.51 -29.72 15.59
N ALA A 122 -86.29 -30.61 14.62
CA ALA A 122 -87.36 -31.31 13.89
C ALA A 122 -87.73 -32.69 14.48
N THR A 123 -86.78 -33.42 15.08
CA THR A 123 -87.01 -34.80 15.56
C THR A 123 -86.92 -34.95 17.08
N GLY A 124 -86.37 -33.97 17.81
CA GLY A 124 -86.20 -34.02 19.26
C GLY A 124 -85.09 -34.96 19.74
N GLU A 125 -84.33 -35.57 18.82
CA GLU A 125 -83.26 -36.50 19.14
C GLU A 125 -81.90 -35.79 19.30
N PRO A 126 -81.00 -36.30 20.18
CA PRO A 126 -79.64 -35.80 20.29
C PRO A 126 -78.86 -36.03 18.99
N THR A 127 -78.19 -35.00 18.47
CA THR A 127 -77.52 -35.07 17.16
C THR A 127 -76.00 -35.13 17.22
N ALA A 128 -75.38 -34.54 18.23
CA ALA A 128 -73.92 -34.47 18.34
C ALA A 128 -73.50 -34.20 19.79
N GLU A 129 -72.21 -34.32 20.05
CA GLU A 129 -71.58 -33.90 21.30
C GLU A 129 -70.51 -32.84 21.00
N ARG A 130 -70.19 -31.98 21.97
CA ARG A 130 -69.19 -30.92 21.83
C ARG A 130 -68.11 -31.09 22.89
N GLU A 131 -66.85 -31.14 22.47
CA GLU A 131 -65.74 -31.05 23.41
C GLU A 131 -65.51 -29.59 23.83
N LYS A 132 -65.47 -29.34 25.14
CA LYS A 132 -65.20 -28.02 25.73
C LYS A 132 -64.02 -28.10 26.68
N TRP A 133 -63.04 -27.23 26.46
CA TRP A 133 -61.83 -27.14 27.27
C TRP A 133 -62.02 -26.08 28.35
N VAL A 134 -61.69 -26.42 29.58
CA VAL A 134 -61.74 -25.48 30.72
C VAL A 134 -60.39 -25.54 31.43
N LEU A 135 -59.73 -24.39 31.49
CA LEU A 135 -58.45 -24.23 32.15
C LEU A 135 -58.62 -23.51 33.48
N SER A 136 -57.91 -23.97 34.51
CA SER A 136 -57.86 -23.31 35.81
C SER A 136 -56.48 -23.46 36.46
N LEU A 137 -56.12 -22.51 37.33
CA LEU A 137 -54.88 -22.55 38.09
C LEU A 137 -55.08 -23.33 39.40
N LYS A 138 -54.11 -24.18 39.74
CA LYS A 138 -54.10 -25.02 40.95
C LYS A 138 -52.79 -24.84 41.71
N ASP A 139 -52.89 -24.99 43.02
CA ASP A 139 -51.79 -24.92 44.00
C ASP A 139 -51.13 -26.28 44.27
N HIS A 140 -51.63 -27.34 43.64
CA HIS A 140 -51.06 -28.68 43.71
C HIS A 140 -51.30 -29.42 42.39
N ASP A 141 -50.57 -30.51 42.18
CA ASP A 141 -50.74 -31.37 41.02
C ASP A 141 -52.01 -32.22 41.19
N THR A 142 -53.01 -31.97 40.34
CA THR A 142 -54.28 -32.70 40.34
C THR A 142 -54.25 -33.91 39.41
N SER A 143 -53.14 -34.26 38.77
CA SER A 143 -53.11 -35.36 37.77
C SER A 143 -53.60 -36.71 38.29
N GLY A 144 -53.50 -36.94 39.61
CA GLY A 144 -53.92 -38.17 40.29
C GLY A 144 -55.35 -38.20 40.84
N ASP A 145 -56.11 -37.10 40.85
CA ASP A 145 -57.47 -37.15 41.42
C ASP A 145 -58.47 -37.79 40.46
N SER A 146 -59.57 -38.29 41.03
CA SER A 146 -60.70 -38.78 40.23
C SER A 146 -61.26 -37.69 39.33
N LEU A 147 -61.47 -38.02 38.05
CA LEU A 147 -62.07 -37.09 37.08
C LEU A 147 -63.46 -36.62 37.54
N PRO A 148 -63.76 -35.32 37.46
CA PRO A 148 -65.11 -34.80 37.70
C PRO A 148 -66.15 -35.39 36.73
N ASN A 149 -67.42 -35.35 37.11
CA ASN A 149 -68.49 -35.92 36.30
C ASN A 149 -68.55 -35.24 34.91
N ASN A 150 -68.63 -36.03 33.84
CA ASN A 150 -68.61 -35.60 32.42
C ASN A 150 -67.27 -35.03 31.89
N VAL A 151 -66.16 -35.26 32.58
CA VAL A 151 -64.80 -34.97 32.07
C VAL A 151 -64.22 -36.21 31.40
N THR A 152 -63.74 -36.07 30.16
CA THR A 152 -63.12 -37.15 29.38
C THR A 152 -61.62 -37.27 29.63
N GLN A 153 -60.94 -36.14 29.83
CA GLN A 153 -59.49 -36.09 30.02
C GLN A 153 -59.08 -34.93 30.91
N ARG A 154 -58.04 -35.16 31.73
CA ARG A 154 -57.31 -34.14 32.50
C ARG A 154 -55.87 -34.05 32.03
N LYS A 155 -55.35 -32.84 31.89
CA LYS A 155 -53.93 -32.55 31.65
C LYS A 155 -53.48 -31.49 32.65
N VAL A 156 -52.34 -31.72 33.30
CA VAL A 156 -51.79 -30.80 34.30
C VAL A 156 -50.36 -30.46 33.92
N VAL A 157 -50.02 -29.17 33.92
CA VAL A 157 -48.70 -28.66 33.55
C VAL A 157 -48.26 -27.59 34.55
N ALA A 158 -47.05 -27.69 35.09
CA ALA A 158 -46.49 -26.65 35.96
C ALA A 158 -46.01 -25.46 35.12
N ILE A 159 -46.44 -24.25 35.49
CA ILE A 159 -46.11 -23.01 34.74
C ILE A 159 -45.25 -22.03 35.53
N TYR A 160 -45.35 -22.03 36.86
CA TYR A 160 -44.49 -21.24 37.74
C TYR A 160 -43.93 -22.11 38.85
N LYS A 161 -42.69 -21.80 39.23
CA LYS A 161 -42.00 -22.30 40.40
C LYS A 161 -41.91 -21.14 41.40
N PHE A 162 -42.45 -21.35 42.59
CA PHE A 162 -42.47 -20.40 43.69
C PHE A 162 -41.47 -20.84 44.76
N ASP A 163 -40.47 -20.00 45.04
CA ASP A 163 -39.52 -20.20 46.13
C ASP A 163 -40.03 -19.47 47.38
N ARG A 164 -40.31 -20.23 48.44
CA ARG A 164 -40.83 -19.67 49.71
C ARG A 164 -39.77 -18.95 50.53
N ASP A 165 -38.50 -19.30 50.35
CA ASP A 165 -37.41 -18.74 51.14
C ASP A 165 -37.07 -17.32 50.66
N THR A 166 -37.10 -17.08 49.35
CA THR A 166 -36.80 -15.77 48.75
C THR A 166 -38.04 -14.97 48.36
N GLY A 167 -39.19 -15.64 48.19
CA GLY A 167 -40.42 -15.02 47.67
C GLY A 167 -40.45 -14.88 46.15
N ASP A 168 -39.44 -15.40 45.44
CA ASP A 168 -39.33 -15.29 43.99
C ASP A 168 -40.25 -16.28 43.27
N VAL A 169 -40.85 -15.82 42.18
CA VAL A 169 -41.65 -16.65 41.28
C VAL A 169 -41.02 -16.64 39.89
N ALA A 170 -40.55 -17.80 39.45
CA ALA A 170 -39.95 -17.97 38.14
C ALA A 170 -40.83 -18.86 37.27
N ALA A 171 -40.96 -18.56 35.98
CA ALA A 171 -41.65 -19.43 35.04
C ALA A 171 -40.92 -20.77 34.91
N THR A 172 -41.65 -21.88 34.92
CA THR A 172 -41.08 -23.23 34.78
C THR A 172 -40.45 -23.43 33.40
N VAL A 173 -40.98 -22.76 32.38
CA VAL A 173 -40.45 -22.71 31.01
C VAL A 173 -39.88 -21.32 30.76
N GLN A 174 -38.55 -21.18 30.83
CA GLN A 174 -37.89 -19.89 30.58
C GLN A 174 -37.77 -19.57 29.07
N GLU A 175 -37.46 -20.58 28.27
CA GLU A 175 -37.40 -20.45 26.81
C GLU A 175 -38.74 -20.86 26.20
N LYS A 176 -39.53 -19.89 25.75
CA LYS A 176 -40.86 -20.17 25.17
C LYS A 176 -40.80 -20.97 23.88
N SER A 177 -39.71 -20.82 23.11
CA SER A 177 -39.52 -21.40 21.78
C SER A 177 -38.72 -22.71 21.82
N ASN A 178 -39.08 -23.65 20.94
CA ASN A 178 -38.30 -24.86 20.67
C ASN A 178 -37.25 -24.70 19.56
N VAL A 179 -37.26 -23.56 18.86
CA VAL A 179 -36.26 -23.22 17.84
C VAL A 179 -35.15 -22.38 18.44
N TYR A 180 -33.90 -22.87 18.34
CA TYR A 180 -32.72 -22.17 18.82
C TYR A 180 -32.15 -21.23 17.76
N LEU A 181 -31.63 -20.09 18.19
CA LEU A 181 -30.94 -19.14 17.30
C LEU A 181 -29.68 -19.75 16.66
N SER A 182 -29.09 -20.77 17.31
CA SER A 182 -27.97 -21.56 16.76
C SER A 182 -28.31 -22.24 15.45
N ASP A 183 -29.56 -22.67 15.27
CA ASP A 183 -29.98 -23.47 14.13
C ASP A 183 -30.19 -22.62 12.87
N PHE A 184 -30.17 -21.29 13.02
CA PHE A 184 -30.20 -20.31 11.93
C PHE A 184 -28.82 -19.74 11.58
N LEU A 185 -27.72 -20.24 12.17
CA LEU A 185 -26.38 -19.83 11.77
C LEU A 185 -26.12 -20.18 10.29
N GLY A 186 -25.81 -19.16 9.50
CA GLY A 186 -25.44 -19.31 8.08
C GLY A 186 -26.59 -19.19 7.06
N THR A 187 -27.85 -19.05 7.49
CA THR A 187 -29.01 -18.93 6.58
C THR A 187 -29.62 -17.53 6.53
N LEU A 188 -29.25 -16.64 7.47
CA LEU A 188 -29.67 -15.24 7.46
C LEU A 188 -28.67 -14.37 6.67
N PRO A 189 -29.10 -13.69 5.58
CA PRO A 189 -28.24 -12.79 4.84
C PRO A 189 -27.91 -11.58 5.73
N GLY A 190 -26.62 -11.45 6.07
CA GLY A 190 -26.12 -10.43 6.99
C GLY A 190 -25.80 -11.02 8.36
N SER A 191 -24.60 -11.56 8.51
CA SER A 191 -24.03 -11.97 9.79
C SER A 191 -23.90 -10.75 10.72
N ARG A 192 -24.92 -10.48 11.53
CA ARG A 192 -24.83 -9.53 12.65
C ARG A 192 -23.96 -10.15 13.73
N ILE A 193 -22.80 -9.57 13.95
CA ILE A 193 -21.96 -9.85 15.11
C ILE A 193 -22.67 -9.24 16.32
N THR A 194 -23.12 -10.07 17.27
CA THR A 194 -23.71 -9.62 18.52
C THR A 194 -22.61 -9.07 19.43
N VAL A 195 -22.60 -7.75 19.66
CA VAL A 195 -21.57 -7.07 20.49
C VAL A 195 -22.01 -6.93 21.96
N ALA A 196 -23.30 -7.12 22.26
CA ALA A 196 -23.83 -7.18 23.63
C ALA A 196 -25.16 -7.94 23.66
N SER A 197 -25.39 -8.72 24.73
CA SER A 197 -26.72 -9.19 25.11
C SER A 197 -27.08 -8.58 26.47
N ILE A 198 -28.22 -7.90 26.54
CA ILE A 198 -28.76 -7.41 27.80
C ILE A 198 -29.66 -8.51 28.34
N THR A 199 -29.32 -9.04 29.51
CA THR A 199 -30.29 -9.71 30.39
C THR A 199 -30.45 -8.84 31.63
N GLU A 200 -31.63 -8.89 32.25
CA GLU A 200 -32.19 -7.84 33.13
C GLU A 200 -31.34 -7.41 34.32
N ASP A 201 -30.23 -8.08 34.66
CA ASP A 201 -29.39 -7.66 35.80
C ASP A 201 -27.86 -7.67 35.61
N GLN A 202 -27.31 -7.98 34.43
CA GLN A 202 -25.86 -7.76 34.19
C GLN A 202 -25.51 -7.40 32.73
N LEU A 203 -24.71 -6.33 32.58
CA LEU A 203 -23.91 -6.04 31.39
C LEU A 203 -22.71 -7.01 31.33
N SER A 204 -22.96 -8.27 30.94
CA SER A 204 -21.86 -9.19 30.63
C SER A 204 -21.33 -8.88 29.24
N PHE A 205 -20.20 -8.17 29.15
CA PHE A 205 -19.46 -8.05 27.90
C PHE A 205 -18.91 -9.44 27.53
N ALA A 206 -19.60 -10.17 26.65
CA ALA A 206 -19.02 -11.27 25.88
C ALA A 206 -18.01 -10.76 24.82
N ALA A 207 -17.31 -9.66 25.12
CA ALA A 207 -16.44 -8.95 24.20
C ALA A 207 -15.15 -9.71 23.89
N ALA A 208 -14.76 -10.72 24.67
CA ALA A 208 -13.54 -11.47 24.37
C ALA A 208 -13.68 -12.30 23.08
N GLU A 209 -14.75 -13.07 22.89
CA GLU A 209 -14.86 -13.95 21.71
C GLU A 209 -15.28 -13.22 20.44
N GLY A 210 -16.21 -12.25 20.53
CA GLY A 210 -16.64 -11.45 19.38
C GLY A 210 -15.57 -10.50 18.85
N LEU A 211 -14.83 -9.82 19.73
CA LEU A 211 -13.70 -8.96 19.33
C LEU A 211 -12.53 -9.80 18.81
N ASN A 212 -12.21 -10.93 19.46
CA ASN A 212 -11.18 -11.82 18.94
C ASN A 212 -11.58 -12.37 17.57
N SER A 213 -12.85 -12.71 17.34
CA SER A 213 -13.33 -13.14 16.02
C SER A 213 -13.23 -12.03 14.97
N LEU A 214 -13.62 -10.79 15.29
CA LEU A 214 -13.48 -9.65 14.37
C LEU A 214 -12.01 -9.32 14.09
N LEU A 215 -11.17 -9.28 15.12
CA LEU A 215 -9.72 -9.08 14.98
C LEU A 215 -9.10 -10.20 14.16
N ASN A 216 -9.51 -11.45 14.36
CA ASN A 216 -9.06 -12.60 13.57
C ASN A 216 -9.47 -12.46 12.10
N ASN A 217 -10.71 -12.04 11.80
CA ASN A 217 -11.21 -11.82 10.43
C ASN A 217 -10.56 -10.61 9.74
N LEU A 218 -10.38 -9.49 10.44
CA LEU A 218 -9.70 -8.31 9.89
C LEU A 218 -8.23 -8.63 9.60
N ALA A 219 -7.61 -9.33 10.52
CA ALA A 219 -6.24 -9.71 10.36
C ALA A 219 -6.10 -10.83 9.31
N GLU A 220 -7.13 -11.67 9.12
CA GLU A 220 -7.25 -12.60 7.99
C GLU A 220 -7.20 -11.93 6.65
N ARG A 221 -8.11 -10.98 6.43
CA ARG A 221 -8.11 -10.18 5.22
C ARG A 221 -6.80 -9.41 5.01
N THR A 222 -6.19 -8.93 6.08
CA THR A 222 -4.92 -8.20 6.00
C THR A 222 -3.76 -9.12 5.60
N TYR A 223 -3.73 -10.36 6.12
CA TYR A 223 -2.72 -11.35 5.74
C TYR A 223 -2.90 -11.83 4.30
N ASP A 224 -4.14 -12.06 3.85
CA ASP A 224 -4.42 -12.48 2.47
C ASP A 224 -4.01 -11.39 1.47
N GLN A 225 -4.03 -10.12 1.89
CA GLN A 225 -3.58 -8.99 1.07
C GLN A 225 -2.07 -8.75 1.09
N ALA A 226 -1.39 -8.95 2.24
CA ALA A 226 -0.04 -8.42 2.45
C ALA A 226 0.96 -9.38 3.13
N GLY A 227 0.53 -10.58 3.56
CA GLY A 227 1.36 -11.53 4.29
C GLY A 227 1.86 -11.00 5.65
N SER A 228 2.98 -11.53 6.14
CA SER A 228 3.70 -10.99 7.30
C SER A 228 4.71 -9.95 6.85
N TYR A 229 4.73 -8.77 7.47
CA TYR A 229 5.56 -7.66 7.02
C TYR A 229 6.09 -6.80 8.17
N LEU A 230 7.19 -6.13 7.88
CA LEU A 230 7.82 -5.12 8.73
C LEU A 230 7.20 -3.74 8.44
N VAL A 231 6.92 -2.96 9.48
CA VAL A 231 6.45 -1.57 9.32
C VAL A 231 7.61 -0.60 9.47
N ASN A 232 8.37 -0.73 10.56
CA ASN A 232 9.51 0.13 10.85
C ASN A 232 10.41 -0.52 11.91
N GLY A 233 11.72 -0.32 11.83
CA GLY A 233 12.73 -0.79 12.78
C GLY A 233 13.10 -2.27 12.62
N PHE A 234 13.49 -2.92 13.71
CA PHE A 234 14.02 -4.30 13.72
C PHE A 234 15.30 -4.54 12.90
N ASP A 235 16.01 -3.48 12.49
CA ASP A 235 17.34 -3.61 11.91
C ASP A 235 18.28 -4.28 12.91
N SER A 236 18.98 -5.30 12.43
CA SER A 236 19.96 -6.04 13.21
C SER A 236 21.37 -5.61 12.82
N PHE A 237 22.21 -5.40 13.84
CA PHE A 237 23.62 -5.10 13.65
C PHE A 237 24.46 -5.85 14.68
N ILE A 238 25.74 -6.02 14.34
CA ILE A 238 26.71 -6.72 15.19
C ILE A 238 27.26 -5.76 16.24
N SER A 239 27.34 -6.22 17.47
CA SER A 239 28.01 -5.56 18.58
C SER A 239 29.29 -6.32 18.97
N SER A 240 29.88 -5.97 20.11
CA SER A 240 31.06 -6.62 20.68
C SER A 240 30.98 -8.15 20.67
N SER A 241 32.11 -8.78 20.38
CA SER A 241 32.33 -10.23 20.51
C SER A 241 33.08 -10.54 21.80
N ASP A 242 32.76 -11.67 22.43
CA ASP A 242 33.49 -12.17 23.61
C ASP A 242 34.58 -13.22 23.25
N GLY A 243 34.83 -13.42 21.95
CA GLY A 243 35.81 -14.38 21.42
C GLY A 243 35.25 -15.78 21.15
N ALA A 244 34.08 -16.12 21.72
CA ALA A 244 33.37 -17.39 21.47
C ALA A 244 32.01 -17.17 20.79
N SER A 245 31.37 -16.04 21.07
CA SER A 245 30.07 -15.62 20.56
C SER A 245 30.09 -14.14 20.17
N VAL A 246 29.18 -13.79 19.26
CA VAL A 246 28.93 -12.44 18.79
C VAL A 246 27.54 -12.02 19.23
N ARG A 247 27.43 -10.81 19.79
CA ARG A 247 26.13 -10.24 20.19
C ARG A 247 25.50 -9.54 18.99
N VAL A 248 24.35 -10.02 18.55
CA VAL A 248 23.53 -9.37 17.51
C VAL A 248 22.43 -8.57 18.21
N ILE A 249 22.44 -7.26 18.02
CA ILE A 249 21.43 -6.36 18.57
C ILE A 249 20.39 -6.11 17.49
N THR A 250 19.13 -6.42 17.79
CA THR A 250 17.98 -6.08 16.96
C THR A 250 17.29 -4.88 17.59
N ASN A 251 17.18 -3.78 16.84
CA ASN A 251 16.60 -2.54 17.33
C ASN A 251 15.11 -2.66 17.68
N ALA A 252 14.62 -1.70 18.46
CA ALA A 252 13.19 -1.48 18.66
C ALA A 252 12.48 -1.33 17.31
N GLY A 253 11.25 -1.81 17.22
CA GLY A 253 10.53 -1.89 15.95
C GLY A 253 9.11 -2.40 16.05
N ARG A 254 8.41 -2.33 14.92
CA ARG A 254 7.03 -2.78 14.73
C ARG A 254 6.93 -3.68 13.51
N ALA A 255 6.37 -4.87 13.71
CA ALA A 255 6.09 -5.84 12.66
C ALA A 255 4.69 -6.45 12.85
N TYR A 256 4.11 -6.93 11.77
CA TYR A 256 2.88 -7.72 11.77
C TYR A 256 3.22 -9.13 11.31
N ILE A 257 3.01 -10.11 12.18
CA ILE A 257 3.41 -11.50 11.96
C ILE A 257 2.21 -12.36 12.26
N GLN A 258 1.74 -13.10 11.25
CA GLN A 258 0.49 -13.85 11.33
C GLN A 258 -0.57 -13.08 12.10
N ARG A 259 -0.92 -11.90 11.59
CA ARG A 259 -2.14 -11.22 12.05
C ARG A 259 -2.04 -10.54 13.43
N TYR A 260 -0.90 -10.66 14.14
CA TYR A 260 -0.64 -9.98 15.40
C TYR A 260 0.49 -8.95 15.30
N ARG A 261 0.29 -7.81 15.96
CA ARG A 261 1.29 -6.73 16.08
C ARG A 261 2.36 -7.14 17.09
N LEU A 262 3.58 -7.35 16.62
CA LEU A 262 4.77 -7.39 17.47
C LEU A 262 5.37 -5.99 17.55
N GLN A 263 5.31 -5.40 18.75
CA GLN A 263 5.95 -4.12 19.07
C GLN A 263 7.04 -4.40 20.12
N LYS A 264 8.27 -3.94 19.85
CA LYS A 264 9.35 -3.89 20.83
C LYS A 264 9.78 -2.44 20.96
N ASP A 265 9.63 -1.89 22.17
CA ASP A 265 10.02 -0.50 22.46
C ASP A 265 11.50 -0.37 22.86
N LEU A 266 12.15 -1.49 23.15
CA LEU A 266 13.57 -1.57 23.49
C LEU A 266 14.30 -2.58 22.58
N PRO A 267 15.58 -2.34 22.26
CA PRO A 267 16.40 -3.27 21.49
C PRO A 267 16.57 -4.60 22.23
N THR A 268 16.63 -5.70 21.49
CA THR A 268 16.82 -7.05 22.02
C THR A 268 18.15 -7.63 21.52
N THR A 269 18.92 -8.23 22.42
CA THR A 269 20.22 -8.84 22.08
C THR A 269 20.07 -10.35 21.95
N THR A 270 20.51 -10.89 20.81
CA THR A 270 20.62 -12.33 20.54
C THR A 270 22.09 -12.74 20.51
N ILE A 271 22.45 -13.80 21.23
CA ILE A 271 23.83 -14.30 21.25
C ILE A 271 23.99 -15.36 20.16
N VAL A 272 24.94 -15.14 19.25
CA VAL A 272 25.26 -16.07 18.15
C VAL A 272 26.65 -16.65 18.40
N PRO A 273 26.80 -17.95 18.70
CA PRO A 273 28.10 -18.57 18.87
C PRO A 273 28.85 -18.66 17.53
N LYS A 274 30.18 -18.74 17.56
CA LYS A 274 30.98 -19.04 16.35
C LYS A 274 30.72 -20.47 15.85
N ALA A 275 30.92 -20.71 14.56
CA ALA A 275 30.77 -22.04 13.97
C ALA A 275 32.02 -22.89 14.26
N VAL A 276 31.88 -23.97 15.04
CA VAL A 276 32.98 -24.87 15.43
C VAL A 276 32.82 -26.31 14.92
N ALA A 277 31.79 -26.54 14.09
CA ALA A 277 31.59 -27.85 13.47
C ALA A 277 32.74 -28.17 12.52
N THR A 278 33.09 -29.44 12.41
CA THR A 278 34.26 -29.89 11.66
C THR A 278 33.88 -30.94 10.62
N LYS A 279 34.68 -31.02 9.56
CA LYS A 279 34.64 -32.08 8.56
C LYS A 279 36.06 -32.54 8.26
N SER A 280 36.22 -33.84 8.06
CA SER A 280 37.51 -34.44 7.76
C SER A 280 37.72 -34.55 6.25
N VAL A 281 38.94 -34.24 5.80
CA VAL A 281 39.45 -34.58 4.48
C VAL A 281 40.50 -35.65 4.66
N ARG A 282 40.43 -36.71 3.83
CA ARG A 282 41.42 -37.78 3.80
C ARG A 282 42.16 -37.77 2.48
N GLY A 283 43.48 -37.92 2.52
CA GLY A 283 44.34 -38.16 1.38
C GLY A 283 44.60 -36.94 0.50
N GLU A 284 44.65 -35.72 1.05
CA GLU A 284 45.07 -34.56 0.24
C GLU A 284 46.55 -34.67 -0.11
N GLN A 285 46.86 -34.71 -1.41
CA GLN A 285 48.22 -34.84 -1.90
C GLN A 285 48.90 -33.49 -2.13
N LYS A 286 50.13 -33.34 -1.61
CA LYS A 286 51.02 -32.21 -1.90
C LYS A 286 52.40 -32.72 -2.32
N THR A 287 52.92 -32.23 -3.43
CA THR A 287 54.28 -32.55 -3.85
C THR A 287 55.29 -31.72 -3.07
N PHE A 288 56.22 -32.38 -2.39
CA PHE A 288 57.26 -31.71 -1.62
C PHE A 288 58.34 -31.15 -2.55
N VAL A 289 58.68 -29.87 -2.39
CA VAL A 289 59.71 -29.17 -3.16
C VAL A 289 60.77 -28.62 -2.21
N THR A 290 62.03 -28.93 -2.48
CA THR A 290 63.17 -28.46 -1.69
C THR A 290 63.23 -26.94 -1.73
N GLY A 291 63.27 -26.29 -0.56
CA GLY A 291 63.26 -24.84 -0.42
C GLY A 291 61.87 -24.22 -0.29
N GLN A 292 60.79 -24.97 -0.60
CA GLN A 292 59.42 -24.58 -0.27
C GLN A 292 59.05 -25.10 1.12
N ARG A 293 58.75 -24.16 2.02
CA ARG A 293 58.50 -24.46 3.45
C ARG A 293 57.03 -24.65 3.77
N SER A 294 56.16 -23.91 3.09
CA SER A 294 54.72 -23.86 3.37
C SER A 294 53.90 -24.46 2.26
N TYR A 295 52.98 -25.34 2.65
CA TYR A 295 52.05 -26.03 1.77
C TYR A 295 50.63 -25.66 2.16
N PRO A 296 49.91 -24.87 1.33
CA PRO A 296 48.53 -24.50 1.60
C PRO A 296 47.61 -25.71 1.42
N LEU A 297 46.68 -25.90 2.34
CA LEU A 297 45.61 -26.90 2.23
C LEU A 297 44.45 -26.38 1.38
N ASN A 298 43.74 -27.28 0.69
CA ASN A 298 42.64 -26.90 -0.19
C ASN A 298 41.39 -26.48 0.57
N CYS A 299 41.12 -27.10 1.72
CA CYS A 299 39.99 -26.73 2.59
C CYS A 299 40.50 -25.96 3.81
N THR A 300 39.92 -24.78 4.03
CA THR A 300 40.29 -23.84 5.09
C THR A 300 39.02 -23.44 5.85
N PRO A 301 39.09 -23.08 7.15
CA PRO A 301 40.25 -23.04 8.05
C PRO A 301 40.57 -24.40 8.68
N LEU A 302 41.86 -24.73 8.81
CA LEU A 302 42.34 -25.95 9.47
C LEU A 302 42.03 -25.93 10.97
N LYS A 303 41.49 -27.02 11.51
CA LYS A 303 41.41 -27.26 12.95
C LYS A 303 42.67 -27.97 13.45
N GLU A 304 42.95 -29.13 12.87
CA GLU A 304 44.11 -29.95 13.20
C GLU A 304 44.39 -30.95 12.07
N THR A 305 45.65 -31.26 11.86
CA THR A 305 46.04 -32.44 11.08
C THR A 305 45.91 -33.70 11.92
N THR A 306 45.41 -34.77 11.31
CA THR A 306 45.20 -36.07 11.98
C THR A 306 46.30 -37.06 11.61
N GLN A 307 46.68 -37.12 10.34
CA GLN A 307 47.76 -37.99 9.84
C GLN A 307 48.48 -37.32 8.67
N VAL A 308 49.80 -37.40 8.65
CA VAL A 308 50.63 -36.96 7.52
C VAL A 308 51.57 -38.10 7.17
N GLU A 309 51.54 -38.54 5.92
CA GLU A 309 52.42 -39.58 5.39
C GLU A 309 53.29 -38.99 4.30
N ALA A 310 54.58 -39.29 4.36
CA ALA A 310 55.53 -38.84 3.36
C ALA A 310 56.57 -39.92 3.09
N ILE A 311 57.14 -39.88 1.90
CA ILE A 311 58.27 -40.73 1.52
C ILE A 311 59.54 -40.06 2.03
N VAL A 312 60.26 -40.74 2.92
CA VAL A 312 61.46 -40.23 3.58
C VAL A 312 62.65 -41.14 3.25
N GLU A 313 63.83 -40.53 3.10
CA GLU A 313 65.10 -41.25 2.94
C GLU A 313 65.75 -41.56 4.30
N ILE A 314 66.26 -42.77 4.45
CA ILE A 314 67.06 -43.19 5.61
C ILE A 314 68.32 -43.92 5.16
N VAL A 315 69.40 -43.72 5.91
CA VAL A 315 70.64 -44.50 5.80
C VAL A 315 70.78 -45.30 7.09
N SER A 316 70.83 -46.63 7.00
CA SER A 316 71.00 -47.50 8.15
C SER A 316 71.97 -48.64 7.85
N ASN A 317 72.62 -49.13 8.89
CA ASN A 317 73.43 -50.34 8.81
C ASN A 317 72.54 -51.57 9.03
N ILE A 318 72.52 -52.46 8.05
CA ILE A 318 71.80 -53.73 8.08
C ILE A 318 72.82 -54.86 8.27
N THR A 319 72.48 -55.85 9.09
CA THR A 319 73.32 -57.03 9.29
C THR A 319 72.95 -58.10 8.27
N ARG A 320 73.94 -58.63 7.54
CA ARG A 320 73.73 -59.72 6.58
C ARG A 320 73.20 -60.98 7.28
N GLY A 321 72.11 -61.53 6.76
CA GLY A 321 71.46 -62.75 7.22
C GLY A 321 72.38 -63.98 7.18
N SER A 322 71.97 -65.03 7.89
CA SER A 322 72.76 -66.25 8.09
C SER A 322 72.82 -67.19 6.87
N VAL A 323 72.17 -66.83 5.77
CA VAL A 323 72.07 -67.61 4.54
C VAL A 323 72.58 -66.78 3.36
N GLY A 324 73.58 -67.27 2.63
CA GLY A 324 74.08 -66.65 1.40
C GLY A 324 73.01 -66.69 0.31
N GLY A 325 72.86 -65.59 -0.43
CA GLY A 325 71.73 -65.38 -1.35
C GLY A 325 70.34 -65.30 -0.68
N GLY A 326 70.27 -65.00 0.62
CA GLY A 326 69.00 -64.80 1.35
C GLY A 326 68.56 -63.33 1.43
N GLU A 327 67.29 -63.12 1.81
CA GLU A 327 66.67 -61.79 1.98
C GLU A 327 66.98 -61.17 3.35
N ASP A 328 67.33 -59.87 3.36
CA ASP A 328 67.56 -59.09 4.58
C ASP A 328 66.47 -58.01 4.75
N LEU A 329 65.77 -58.02 5.89
CA LEU A 329 64.67 -57.10 6.18
C LEU A 329 65.18 -55.68 6.45
N LEU A 330 64.66 -54.70 5.71
CA LEU A 330 64.84 -53.28 6.00
C LEU A 330 63.80 -52.83 7.02
N VAL A 331 64.25 -52.07 8.03
CA VAL A 331 63.39 -51.43 9.04
C VAL A 331 63.79 -49.95 9.10
N PRO A 332 62.89 -48.99 8.84
CA PRO A 332 61.42 -49.08 8.83
C PRO A 332 60.75 -49.46 7.49
N ASN A 333 59.46 -49.84 7.55
CA ASN A 333 58.62 -50.39 6.45
C ASN A 333 57.29 -49.59 6.38
N PRO A 334 56.62 -49.50 5.21
CA PRO A 334 56.93 -50.14 3.94
C PRO A 334 58.00 -49.40 3.13
N VAL A 335 58.93 -50.16 2.54
CA VAL A 335 59.99 -49.65 1.66
C VAL A 335 59.39 -49.28 0.30
N VAL A 336 59.72 -48.09 -0.20
CA VAL A 336 59.31 -47.61 -1.52
C VAL A 336 60.36 -47.98 -2.57
N ASP A 337 61.61 -47.56 -2.35
CA ASP A 337 62.70 -47.75 -3.31
C ASP A 337 64.06 -47.81 -2.58
N ILE A 338 64.96 -48.72 -2.98
CA ILE A 338 66.31 -48.83 -2.43
C ILE A 338 67.28 -48.05 -3.33
N LEU A 339 67.86 -46.99 -2.80
CA LEU A 339 68.68 -46.05 -3.57
C LEU A 339 70.14 -46.52 -3.70
N GLU A 340 70.69 -47.16 -2.66
CA GLU A 340 72.08 -47.60 -2.64
C GLU A 340 72.32 -48.67 -1.56
N VAL A 341 73.09 -49.70 -1.89
CA VAL A 341 73.60 -50.69 -0.94
C VAL A 341 75.12 -50.67 -1.02
N SER A 342 75.81 -50.44 0.10
CA SER A 342 77.27 -50.32 0.11
C SER A 342 77.91 -50.90 1.37
N GLN A 343 79.16 -51.36 1.25
CA GLN A 343 79.99 -51.78 2.38
C GLN A 343 81.37 -51.15 2.26
N GLY A 344 81.66 -50.14 3.10
CA GLY A 344 82.89 -49.36 2.98
C GLY A 344 82.90 -48.53 1.69
N ALA A 345 83.89 -48.76 0.83
CA ALA A 345 83.98 -48.09 -0.49
C ALA A 345 83.29 -48.88 -1.62
N THR A 346 82.84 -50.11 -1.36
CA THR A 346 82.21 -50.98 -2.36
C THR A 346 80.72 -50.70 -2.42
N VAL A 347 80.20 -50.34 -3.61
CA VAL A 347 78.77 -50.15 -3.88
C VAL A 347 78.28 -51.34 -4.71
N PHE A 348 77.22 -52.01 -4.25
CA PHE A 348 76.66 -53.20 -4.89
C PHE A 348 75.61 -52.81 -5.94
N VAL A 349 75.61 -53.50 -7.08
CA VAL A 349 74.80 -53.14 -8.25
C VAL A 349 73.49 -53.91 -8.27
N GLU A 350 72.37 -53.18 -8.39
CA GLU A 350 71.03 -53.75 -8.52
C GLU A 350 70.89 -54.59 -9.80
N GLY A 351 70.22 -55.75 -9.70
CA GLY A 351 70.03 -56.72 -10.79
C GLY A 351 71.22 -57.66 -11.04
N THR A 352 72.38 -57.40 -10.40
CA THR A 352 73.57 -58.28 -10.47
C THR A 352 73.95 -58.83 -9.09
N ASP A 353 74.08 -57.95 -8.10
CA ASP A 353 74.47 -58.31 -6.74
C ASP A 353 73.24 -58.48 -5.83
N TRP A 354 72.25 -57.60 -5.97
CA TRP A 354 71.01 -57.62 -5.19
C TRP A 354 69.81 -57.14 -6.02
N GLN A 355 68.59 -57.41 -5.56
CA GLN A 355 67.33 -56.86 -6.09
C GLN A 355 66.40 -56.49 -4.93
N GLN A 356 65.49 -55.52 -5.13
CA GLN A 356 64.48 -55.20 -4.12
C GLN A 356 63.35 -56.23 -4.12
N SER A 357 63.13 -56.89 -2.98
CA SER A 357 62.02 -57.83 -2.76
C SER A 357 61.09 -57.31 -1.66
N GLY A 358 60.15 -56.45 -2.05
CA GLY A 358 59.24 -55.77 -1.12
C GLY A 358 60.00 -54.92 -0.09
N ASN A 359 60.00 -55.38 1.17
CA ASN A 359 60.72 -54.72 2.27
C ASN A 359 62.14 -55.27 2.51
N HIS A 360 62.64 -56.13 1.62
CA HIS A 360 63.91 -56.80 1.80
C HIS A 360 64.89 -56.43 0.70
N VAL A 361 66.18 -56.46 1.04
CA VAL A 361 67.27 -56.59 0.07
C VAL A 361 67.42 -58.09 -0.20
N ASP A 362 67.08 -58.52 -1.40
CA ASP A 362 67.27 -59.91 -1.85
C ASP A 362 68.61 -60.01 -2.57
N TRP A 363 69.47 -60.93 -2.13
CA TRP A 363 70.80 -61.09 -2.70
C TRP A 363 70.79 -62.23 -3.71
N LEU A 364 71.20 -61.95 -4.95
CA LEU A 364 71.00 -62.86 -6.09
C LEU A 364 71.96 -64.07 -6.12
N GLY A 365 72.94 -64.11 -5.20
CA GLY A 365 73.90 -65.20 -5.04
C GLY A 365 74.95 -65.36 -6.16
N SER A 366 74.76 -64.73 -7.32
CA SER A 366 75.69 -64.73 -8.45
C SER A 366 76.65 -63.53 -8.50
N GLY A 367 76.36 -62.48 -7.72
CA GLY A 367 77.16 -61.26 -7.62
C GLY A 367 78.01 -61.20 -6.34
N SER A 368 78.62 -60.06 -6.07
CA SER A 368 79.36 -59.82 -4.83
C SER A 368 78.39 -59.54 -3.69
N GLU A 369 78.41 -60.34 -2.62
CA GLU A 369 77.62 -60.09 -1.41
C GLU A 369 78.52 -59.78 -0.19
N PRO A 370 78.05 -58.96 0.77
CA PRO A 370 78.69 -58.79 2.06
C PRO A 370 78.86 -60.12 2.79
N ALA A 371 79.96 -60.28 3.53
CA ALA A 371 80.18 -61.49 4.30
C ALA A 371 79.08 -61.71 5.36
N ILE A 372 78.65 -62.96 5.54
CA ILE A 372 77.61 -63.34 6.50
C ILE A 372 77.97 -62.82 7.91
N GLY A 373 77.00 -62.17 8.57
CA GLY A 373 77.19 -61.58 9.91
C GLY A 373 77.92 -60.24 9.93
N THR A 374 78.38 -59.71 8.79
CA THR A 374 78.90 -58.34 8.69
C THR A 374 77.77 -57.33 8.46
N THR A 375 77.99 -56.08 8.88
CA THR A 375 77.07 -54.98 8.62
C THR A 375 77.41 -54.28 7.31
N TYR A 376 76.40 -53.95 6.52
CA TYR A 376 76.51 -53.13 5.33
C TYR A 376 75.51 -51.98 5.41
N THR A 377 75.79 -50.87 4.73
CA THR A 377 74.95 -49.68 4.74
C THR A 377 73.93 -49.77 3.62
N VAL A 378 72.66 -49.52 3.93
CA VAL A 378 71.60 -49.37 2.93
C VAL A 378 71.03 -47.97 3.05
N ARG A 379 70.85 -47.32 1.90
CA ARG A 379 70.16 -46.05 1.74
C ARG A 379 68.90 -46.31 0.94
N TRP A 380 67.73 -46.09 1.55
CA TRP A 380 66.44 -46.38 0.91
C TRP A 380 65.38 -45.35 1.32
N THR A 381 64.29 -45.33 0.56
CA THR A 381 63.11 -44.53 0.83
C THR A 381 61.98 -45.41 1.36
N TYR A 382 61.23 -44.93 2.34
CA TYR A 382 60.10 -45.64 2.92
C TYR A 382 58.95 -44.68 3.24
N VAL A 383 57.73 -45.21 3.36
CA VAL A 383 56.57 -44.41 3.79
C VAL A 383 56.64 -44.24 5.31
N LYS A 384 56.83 -43.00 5.76
CA LYS A 384 56.85 -42.64 7.17
C LYS A 384 55.55 -41.93 7.53
N GLN A 385 54.91 -42.37 8.62
CA GLN A 385 53.94 -41.53 9.31
C GLN A 385 54.71 -40.44 10.05
N MET A 386 54.56 -39.21 9.58
CA MET A 386 55.28 -38.06 10.09
C MET A 386 54.75 -37.71 11.49
N VAL A 387 55.63 -37.23 12.38
CA VAL A 387 55.27 -36.86 13.75
C VAL A 387 55.07 -35.35 13.88
N LYS A 388 53.89 -34.92 14.31
CA LYS A 388 53.58 -33.51 14.57
C LYS A 388 54.51 -32.93 15.63
N GLY A 389 55.12 -31.79 15.36
CA GLY A 389 56.10 -31.14 16.23
C GLY A 389 57.50 -31.77 16.21
N THR A 390 57.78 -32.75 15.34
CA THR A 390 59.13 -33.28 15.08
C THR A 390 59.47 -33.31 13.58
N ASP A 391 58.52 -33.70 12.73
CA ASP A 391 58.71 -33.77 11.28
C ASP A 391 57.90 -32.69 10.53
N TYR A 392 56.79 -32.22 11.10
CA TYR A 392 55.94 -31.18 10.52
C TYR A 392 55.20 -30.37 11.61
N ALA A 393 54.65 -29.20 11.26
CA ALA A 393 53.83 -28.38 12.15
C ALA A 393 52.57 -27.83 11.44
N ASP A 394 51.47 -27.71 12.22
CA ASP A 394 50.23 -27.06 11.80
C ASP A 394 50.39 -25.55 11.97
N GLY A 395 50.71 -24.85 10.89
CA GLY A 395 51.01 -23.42 10.97
C GLY A 395 52.30 -23.07 11.73
N GLY A 396 52.80 -21.85 11.55
CA GLY A 396 53.98 -21.33 12.26
C GLY A 396 55.31 -22.00 11.88
N TRP A 397 56.43 -21.52 12.43
CA TRP A 397 57.74 -22.09 12.10
C TRP A 397 58.08 -23.33 12.96
N PHE A 398 58.38 -24.44 12.29
CA PHE A 398 58.95 -25.62 12.92
C PHE A 398 60.46 -25.40 13.17
N GLY A 399 60.86 -24.91 14.37
CA GLY A 399 62.30 -24.84 14.68
C GLY A 399 62.81 -23.98 15.82
N ARG A 400 62.01 -23.13 16.47
CA ARG A 400 62.32 -22.53 17.78
C ARG A 400 61.02 -22.41 18.59
N PRO A 401 60.96 -22.87 19.85
CA PRO A 401 59.80 -22.61 20.70
C PRO A 401 59.57 -21.10 20.79
N GLY A 402 58.36 -20.64 20.46
CA GLY A 402 57.96 -19.24 20.63
C GLY A 402 58.63 -18.24 19.69
N TYR A 403 58.73 -18.54 18.39
CA TYR A 403 59.04 -17.53 17.36
C TYR A 403 57.94 -17.49 16.28
N PRO A 404 57.45 -16.29 15.92
CA PRO A 404 57.64 -15.03 16.66
C PRO A 404 57.18 -15.18 18.12
N GLY A 405 57.86 -14.46 19.01
CA GLY A 405 57.62 -14.48 20.45
C GLY A 405 56.21 -14.01 20.76
N ALA A 406 55.64 -14.47 21.88
CA ALA A 406 54.38 -13.90 22.33
C ALA A 406 54.59 -12.39 22.60
N GLY A 407 53.90 -11.54 21.85
CA GLY A 407 54.14 -10.10 21.90
C GLY A 407 53.35 -9.32 20.86
N GLU A 408 53.34 -7.99 21.04
CA GLU A 408 52.76 -7.07 20.08
C GLU A 408 53.81 -6.68 19.04
N TYR A 409 53.54 -7.03 17.78
CA TYR A 409 54.39 -6.63 16.67
C TYR A 409 53.75 -5.49 15.90
N PHE A 410 54.56 -4.51 15.53
CA PHE A 410 54.16 -3.36 14.73
C PHE A 410 54.82 -3.44 13.36
N TYR A 411 54.05 -3.21 12.30
CA TYR A 411 54.51 -3.29 10.92
C TYR A 411 54.23 -1.99 10.16
N VAL A 412 55.17 -1.66 9.28
CA VAL A 412 55.07 -0.56 8.31
C VAL A 412 55.50 -1.07 6.96
N VAL A 413 54.75 -0.75 5.93
CA VAL A 413 55.10 -1.03 4.53
C VAL A 413 55.31 0.29 3.81
N THR A 414 56.42 0.40 3.07
CA THR A 414 56.76 1.55 2.23
C THR A 414 56.83 1.13 0.76
N ALA A 415 56.51 2.04 -0.16
CA ALA A 415 56.59 1.79 -1.59
C ALA A 415 57.90 2.36 -2.16
N LEU A 416 58.45 1.66 -3.15
CA LEU A 416 59.65 2.04 -3.89
C LEU A 416 59.25 2.54 -5.29
N SER A 417 59.97 3.54 -5.79
CA SER A 417 59.93 3.97 -7.19
C SER A 417 61.37 4.05 -7.75
N ALA A 418 61.52 4.40 -9.03
CA ALA A 418 62.83 4.64 -9.63
C ALA A 418 63.62 5.80 -8.96
N SER A 419 62.92 6.70 -8.24
CA SER A 419 63.51 7.91 -7.63
C SER A 419 63.75 7.78 -6.12
N GLY A 420 63.15 6.81 -5.43
CA GLY A 420 63.29 6.67 -3.98
C GLY A 420 62.22 5.83 -3.31
N GLU A 421 61.97 6.11 -2.02
CA GLU A 421 61.07 5.35 -1.15
C GLU A 421 60.10 6.30 -0.42
N THR A 422 58.89 5.82 -0.10
CA THR A 422 57.90 6.60 0.66
C THR A 422 58.35 6.84 2.10
N GLU A 423 57.87 7.93 2.70
CA GLU A 423 58.17 8.26 4.11
C GLU A 423 57.47 7.36 5.13
N TYR A 424 57.95 7.42 6.38
CA TYR A 424 57.26 6.84 7.53
C TYR A 424 56.14 7.77 8.03
N ILE A 425 54.91 7.24 8.09
CA ILE A 425 53.75 7.90 8.69
C ILE A 425 53.28 7.07 9.89
N SER A 426 53.26 7.68 11.08
CA SER A 426 52.85 7.00 12.32
C SER A 426 51.39 6.52 12.31
N ALA A 427 50.51 7.22 11.61
CA ALA A 427 49.11 6.85 11.41
C ALA A 427 48.90 5.66 10.45
N ARG A 428 49.97 5.14 9.83
CA ARG A 428 49.94 4.01 8.88
C ARG A 428 50.66 2.76 9.44
N VAL A 429 50.88 2.71 10.75
CA VAL A 429 51.41 1.55 11.46
C VAL A 429 50.26 0.58 11.76
N ALA A 430 50.44 -0.71 11.45
CA ALA A 430 49.52 -1.75 11.86
C ALA A 430 50.14 -2.61 12.97
N SER A 431 49.35 -3.07 13.94
CA SER A 431 49.81 -3.97 15.00
C SER A 431 48.94 -5.21 15.11
N ARG A 432 49.54 -6.30 15.62
CA ARG A 432 48.82 -7.53 15.99
C ARG A 432 49.46 -8.14 17.23
N GLN A 433 48.62 -8.49 18.21
CA GLN A 433 49.00 -9.38 19.31
C GLN A 433 49.20 -10.79 18.75
N THR A 434 50.43 -11.30 18.83
CA THR A 434 50.82 -12.58 18.24
C THR A 434 51.04 -13.58 19.36
N ALA A 435 50.35 -14.72 19.32
CA ALA A 435 50.58 -15.82 20.27
C ALA A 435 51.91 -16.53 19.96
N ALA A 436 52.48 -17.24 20.94
CA ALA A 436 53.71 -17.98 20.72
C ALA A 436 53.54 -19.02 19.61
N GLY A 437 54.32 -18.91 18.52
CA GLY A 437 54.23 -19.81 17.36
C GLY A 437 53.20 -19.43 16.29
N ASP A 438 52.50 -18.30 16.42
CA ASP A 438 51.63 -17.76 15.37
C ASP A 438 52.44 -17.03 14.29
N ALA A 439 51.95 -17.01 13.04
CA ALA A 439 52.52 -16.15 11.99
C ALA A 439 51.65 -14.92 11.73
N ASN A 440 52.26 -13.82 11.28
CA ASN A 440 51.55 -12.58 10.93
C ASN A 440 51.51 -12.41 9.41
N LEU A 441 50.31 -12.48 8.82
CA LEU A 441 50.09 -12.11 7.43
C LEU A 441 49.91 -10.59 7.34
N ILE A 442 50.77 -9.97 6.55
CA ILE A 442 50.76 -8.55 6.21
C ILE A 442 50.30 -8.41 4.77
N THR A 443 49.22 -7.67 4.53
CA THR A 443 48.70 -7.39 3.19
C THR A 443 48.57 -5.89 2.97
N TRP A 444 48.71 -5.43 1.74
CA TRP A 444 48.52 -4.02 1.38
C TRP A 444 48.00 -3.89 -0.05
N ARG A 445 47.34 -2.77 -0.34
CA ARG A 445 46.86 -2.50 -1.70
C ARG A 445 48.03 -2.12 -2.62
N PRO A 446 48.03 -2.58 -3.89
CA PRO A 446 49.06 -2.19 -4.84
C PRO A 446 48.95 -0.69 -5.16
N ILE A 447 50.09 -0.03 -5.28
CA ILE A 447 50.20 1.39 -5.60
C ILE A 447 50.67 1.55 -7.05
N SER A 448 49.91 2.30 -7.84
CA SER A 448 50.25 2.58 -9.23
C SER A 448 51.60 3.30 -9.32
N GLY A 449 52.52 2.77 -10.13
CA GLY A 449 53.88 3.30 -10.29
C GLY A 449 54.93 2.78 -9.29
N ALA A 450 54.56 1.88 -8.36
CA ALA A 450 55.53 1.26 -7.45
C ALA A 450 56.37 0.19 -8.17
N THR A 451 57.69 0.20 -7.97
CA THR A 451 58.65 -0.80 -8.47
C THR A 451 58.91 -1.92 -7.45
N GLY A 452 58.51 -1.73 -6.19
CA GLY A 452 58.62 -2.72 -5.11
C GLY A 452 58.10 -2.18 -3.78
N TYR A 453 58.16 -3.01 -2.73
CA TYR A 453 57.77 -2.64 -1.37
C TYR A 453 58.81 -3.10 -0.34
N ARG A 454 58.98 -2.33 0.73
CA ARG A 454 59.79 -2.71 1.90
C ARG A 454 58.92 -2.86 3.13
N ILE A 455 59.12 -3.94 3.87
CA ILE A 455 58.40 -4.28 5.08
C ILE A 455 59.33 -4.04 6.27
N TYR A 456 58.83 -3.31 7.27
CA TYR A 456 59.52 -2.99 8.50
C TYR A 456 58.77 -3.55 9.70
N ARG A 457 59.50 -4.03 10.71
CA ARG A 457 58.96 -4.57 11.97
C ARG A 457 59.54 -3.84 13.18
N ALA A 458 58.73 -3.60 14.20
CA ALA A 458 59.14 -3.08 15.51
C ALA A 458 58.47 -3.84 16.67
N SER A 459 59.16 -3.91 17.81
CA SER A 459 58.65 -4.41 19.10
C SER A 459 59.59 -3.95 20.21
N PRO A 460 59.28 -2.91 21.02
CA PRO A 460 58.09 -2.04 20.99
C PRO A 460 58.16 -0.89 19.97
N ASN A 461 57.03 -0.26 19.65
CA ASN A 461 56.97 0.93 18.79
C ASN A 461 57.23 2.23 19.59
N THR A 462 58.45 2.74 19.51
CA THR A 462 58.86 4.02 20.14
C THR A 462 59.12 5.14 19.13
N GLY A 463 58.66 4.98 17.88
CA GLY A 463 58.85 5.93 16.78
C GLY A 463 59.63 5.36 15.60
N ARG A 464 59.87 6.18 14.56
CA ARG A 464 60.47 5.77 13.25
C ARG A 464 61.72 4.88 13.38
N THR A 465 62.60 5.16 14.33
CA THR A 465 63.90 4.47 14.50
C THR A 465 63.79 3.07 15.15
N SER A 466 62.63 2.75 15.74
CA SER A 466 62.33 1.42 16.27
C SER A 466 61.99 0.39 15.18
N PHE A 467 61.57 0.88 14.00
CA PHE A 467 61.25 0.05 12.84
C PHE A 467 62.51 -0.38 12.12
N LYS A 468 62.67 -1.70 11.96
CA LYS A 468 63.80 -2.34 11.30
C LYS A 468 63.34 -3.08 10.05
N ARG A 469 64.06 -2.90 8.94
CA ARG A 469 63.70 -3.50 7.65
C ARG A 469 63.80 -5.01 7.76
N LEU A 470 62.67 -5.68 7.57
CA LEU A 470 62.50 -7.12 7.60
C LEU A 470 62.72 -7.72 6.22
N ARG A 471 62.05 -7.18 5.19
CA ARG A 471 62.08 -7.74 3.84
C ARG A 471 61.85 -6.68 2.76
N GLU A 472 62.32 -6.96 1.55
CA GLU A 472 62.02 -6.22 0.33
C GLU A 472 61.39 -7.17 -0.69
N VAL A 473 60.31 -6.74 -1.35
CA VAL A 473 59.53 -7.53 -2.31
C VAL A 473 59.28 -6.72 -3.59
N GLY A 474 59.10 -7.42 -4.72
CA GLY A 474 58.84 -6.78 -6.02
C GLY A 474 57.44 -6.15 -6.12
N SER A 475 57.21 -5.35 -7.17
CA SER A 475 55.95 -4.59 -7.37
C SER A 475 54.68 -5.45 -7.47
N GLY A 476 54.80 -6.70 -7.92
CA GLY A 476 53.68 -7.65 -8.04
C GLY A 476 53.30 -8.35 -6.72
N VAL A 477 54.03 -8.12 -5.63
CA VAL A 477 53.79 -8.76 -4.33
C VAL A 477 53.04 -7.78 -3.41
N THR A 478 51.84 -8.16 -2.98
CA THR A 478 50.96 -7.36 -2.11
C THR A 478 50.71 -8.00 -0.75
N SER A 479 51.40 -9.11 -0.46
CA SER A 479 51.27 -9.85 0.79
C SER A 479 52.61 -10.44 1.22
N TYR A 480 52.86 -10.47 2.52
CA TYR A 480 54.04 -11.07 3.14
C TYR A 480 53.65 -11.73 4.46
N ILE A 481 54.14 -12.94 4.73
CA ILE A 481 53.91 -13.66 6.00
C ILE A 481 55.19 -13.55 6.83
N ASP A 482 55.10 -12.92 8.00
CA ASP A 482 56.15 -12.96 9.02
C ASP A 482 55.93 -14.17 9.93
N ASP A 483 56.68 -15.23 9.65
CA ASP A 483 56.78 -16.47 10.44
C ASP A 483 57.90 -16.40 11.49
N GLY A 484 58.55 -15.24 11.64
CA GLY A 484 59.64 -15.01 12.58
C GLY A 484 61.01 -15.51 12.11
N VAL A 485 61.14 -16.04 10.88
CA VAL A 485 62.41 -16.57 10.33
C VAL A 485 63.28 -15.47 9.73
N ASP A 486 62.69 -14.49 9.06
CA ASP A 486 63.44 -13.40 8.45
C ASP A 486 64.03 -12.46 9.52
N GLU A 487 65.33 -12.19 9.40
CA GLU A 487 66.07 -11.35 10.34
C GLU A 487 65.92 -9.87 9.98
N THR A 488 65.62 -9.03 10.97
CA THR A 488 65.56 -7.59 10.79
C THR A 488 66.94 -6.99 10.59
N THR A 489 67.11 -6.19 9.55
CA THR A 489 68.33 -5.40 9.29
C THR A 489 68.29 -4.05 10.02
N THR A 490 69.43 -3.38 10.16
CA THR A 490 69.53 -2.10 10.90
C THR A 490 68.86 -0.90 10.21
N ALA A 491 68.40 -1.06 8.96
CA ALA A 491 67.80 0.00 8.17
C ALA A 491 66.42 0.42 8.70
N ASN A 492 66.22 1.73 8.87
CA ASN A 492 64.96 2.34 9.29
C ASN A 492 64.20 2.91 8.08
N PRO A 493 62.87 3.09 8.15
CA PRO A 493 62.11 3.69 7.06
C PRO A 493 62.49 5.17 6.85
N PRO A 494 62.38 5.71 5.61
CA PRO A 494 62.73 7.09 5.29
C PRO A 494 61.94 8.13 6.11
N ALA A 495 62.56 9.29 6.38
CA ALA A 495 61.91 10.39 7.11
C ALA A 495 61.07 11.32 6.21
N SER A 496 61.32 11.29 4.90
CA SER A 496 60.66 12.11 3.91
C SER A 496 60.48 11.31 2.62
N ASN A 497 59.47 11.70 1.84
CA ASN A 497 59.07 10.95 0.66
C ASN A 497 59.94 11.33 -0.55
N SER A 498 60.81 10.42 -0.99
CA SER A 498 61.62 10.60 -2.22
C SER A 498 61.04 9.89 -3.44
N SER A 499 59.99 9.09 -3.24
CA SER A 499 59.36 8.30 -4.30
C SER A 499 58.29 9.06 -5.10
N GLY A 500 57.67 10.08 -4.49
CA GLY A 500 56.47 10.76 -5.03
C GLY A 500 55.18 9.93 -4.94
N LEU A 501 55.23 8.72 -4.38
CA LEU A 501 54.10 7.81 -4.23
C LEU A 501 53.47 7.94 -2.83
N SER A 502 52.24 7.45 -2.66
CA SER A 502 51.61 7.36 -1.33
C SER A 502 52.16 6.18 -0.54
N GLN A 503 52.26 6.28 0.79
CA GLN A 503 52.67 5.14 1.62
C GLN A 503 51.54 4.08 1.65
N PRO A 504 51.83 2.78 1.44
CA PRO A 504 50.87 1.70 1.62
C PRO A 504 50.30 1.66 3.05
N LEU A 505 49.02 1.30 3.18
CA LEU A 505 48.39 0.99 4.45
C LEU A 505 48.36 -0.54 4.64
N PRO A 506 49.17 -1.12 5.56
CA PRO A 506 49.15 -2.54 5.81
C PRO A 506 47.95 -2.99 6.67
N GLU A 507 47.39 -4.16 6.33
CA GLU A 507 46.36 -4.88 7.10
C GLU A 507 46.97 -6.16 7.69
N MET A 508 46.65 -6.46 8.95
CA MET A 508 47.18 -7.62 9.69
C MET A 508 46.14 -8.73 9.80
N ALA A 509 46.54 -9.97 9.50
CA ALA A 509 45.77 -11.17 9.75
C ALA A 509 46.66 -12.30 10.31
N PRO A 510 46.08 -13.35 10.92
CA PRO A 510 46.84 -14.58 11.21
C PRO A 510 47.32 -15.22 9.90
N GLY A 511 48.62 -15.53 9.80
CA GLY A 511 49.26 -16.05 8.59
C GLY A 511 49.42 -17.58 8.55
N ASN A 512 48.98 -18.29 9.59
CA ASN A 512 49.25 -19.71 9.82
C ASN A 512 47.98 -20.59 9.83
N THR A 513 46.83 -20.10 9.37
CA THR A 513 45.52 -20.74 9.63
C THR A 513 45.20 -21.94 8.75
N SER A 514 45.97 -22.24 7.70
CA SER A 514 45.68 -23.35 6.77
C SER A 514 46.90 -23.82 5.97
N VAL A 515 48.06 -23.86 6.63
CA VAL A 515 49.31 -24.33 6.01
C VAL A 515 49.93 -25.44 6.84
N ILE A 516 50.51 -26.42 6.15
CA ILE A 516 51.43 -27.37 6.76
C ILE A 516 52.84 -26.95 6.41
N ASN A 517 53.69 -26.87 7.42
CA ASN A 517 55.08 -26.50 7.27
C ASN A 517 56.00 -27.71 7.46
N PHE A 518 56.88 -27.94 6.48
CA PHE A 518 57.94 -28.93 6.50
C PHE A 518 59.30 -28.22 6.45
N GLY A 519 60.37 -28.87 6.93
CA GLY A 519 61.73 -28.48 6.55
C GLY A 519 62.51 -27.64 7.56
N ARG A 520 62.84 -28.22 8.72
CA ARG A 520 64.02 -27.77 9.48
C ARG A 520 65.26 -28.54 9.04
N THR A 521 66.33 -27.82 8.71
CA THR A 521 67.65 -28.44 8.51
C THR A 521 68.15 -29.02 9.84
N GLY A 522 68.36 -30.34 9.89
CA GLY A 522 68.97 -31.03 11.03
C GLY A 522 68.04 -31.41 12.18
N VAL A 523 66.71 -31.32 12.03
CA VAL A 523 65.73 -31.82 13.01
C VAL A 523 64.56 -32.47 12.28
N GLY A 524 64.22 -33.70 12.67
CA GLY A 524 63.18 -34.48 12.01
C GLY A 524 63.63 -35.08 10.68
N SER A 525 62.74 -35.85 10.08
CA SER A 525 62.87 -36.37 8.72
C SER A 525 62.21 -35.40 7.74
N ASN A 526 62.85 -35.14 6.60
CA ASN A 526 62.23 -34.38 5.51
C ASN A 526 61.75 -35.33 4.40
N PRO A 527 60.61 -35.04 3.75
CA PRO A 527 60.20 -35.78 2.57
C PRO A 527 61.24 -35.69 1.44
N VAL A 528 61.28 -36.71 0.58
CA VAL A 528 62.14 -36.72 -0.61
C VAL A 528 61.66 -35.65 -1.60
N ASN A 529 62.59 -34.91 -2.19
CA ASN A 529 62.27 -33.88 -3.18
C ASN A 529 61.48 -34.47 -4.37
N GLY A 530 60.35 -33.86 -4.72
CA GLY A 530 59.46 -34.33 -5.79
C GLY A 530 58.52 -35.47 -5.39
N SER A 531 58.59 -35.99 -4.15
CA SER A 531 57.65 -36.99 -3.65
C SER A 531 56.32 -36.36 -3.20
N ASN A 532 55.23 -37.14 -3.29
CA ASN A 532 53.93 -36.72 -2.79
C ASN A 532 53.79 -37.04 -1.30
N CYS A 533 53.29 -36.07 -0.54
CA CYS A 533 52.88 -36.22 0.85
C CYS A 533 51.35 -36.33 0.88
N SER A 534 50.83 -37.32 1.61
CA SER A 534 49.40 -37.49 1.87
C SER A 534 49.05 -36.87 3.21
N ILE A 535 48.03 -36.03 3.25
CA ILE A 535 47.63 -35.28 4.45
C ILE A 535 46.15 -35.53 4.73
N ASP A 536 45.87 -35.99 5.94
CA ASP A 536 44.54 -36.10 6.52
C ASP A 536 44.35 -35.02 7.58
N TYR A 537 43.25 -34.28 7.51
CA TYR A 537 43.02 -33.16 8.40
C TYR A 537 41.54 -32.86 8.61
N ASP A 538 41.23 -32.24 9.75
CA ASP A 538 39.91 -31.70 10.07
C ASP A 538 39.92 -30.19 9.81
N TYR A 539 38.90 -29.70 9.11
CA TYR A 539 38.67 -28.27 8.89
C TYR A 539 37.32 -27.84 9.44
N PHE A 540 37.21 -26.56 9.79
CA PHE A 540 35.97 -25.99 10.32
C PHE A 540 34.98 -25.68 9.19
N LEU A 541 33.69 -25.90 9.46
CA LEU A 541 32.60 -25.55 8.56
C LEU A 541 31.92 -24.25 8.98
N GLY A 542 31.51 -23.44 7.99
CA GLY A 542 30.64 -22.28 8.20
C GLY A 542 29.18 -22.69 8.34
N ARG A 543 28.35 -21.78 8.85
CA ARG A 543 26.88 -21.92 8.86
C ARG A 543 26.20 -20.58 8.59
N ARG A 544 24.89 -20.62 8.32
CA ARG A 544 24.03 -19.44 8.17
C ARG A 544 22.88 -19.54 9.13
N ASP A 545 22.75 -18.57 10.01
CA ASP A 545 21.65 -18.51 10.98
C ASP A 545 20.63 -17.46 10.53
N ILE A 546 19.37 -17.63 10.93
CA ILE A 546 18.32 -16.62 10.73
C ILE A 546 17.79 -16.17 12.08
N ILE A 547 17.71 -14.86 12.25
CA ILE A 547 16.91 -14.26 13.33
C ILE A 547 15.55 -13.95 12.74
N TYR A 548 14.52 -14.55 13.34
CA TYR A 548 13.14 -14.40 12.92
C TYR A 548 12.30 -13.96 14.11
N ALA A 549 11.23 -13.24 13.79
CA ALA A 549 10.26 -12.81 14.75
C ALA A 549 9.05 -13.75 14.71
N THR A 550 8.53 -14.07 15.90
CA THR A 550 7.20 -14.70 16.08
C THR A 550 6.23 -13.66 16.63
N ALA A 551 4.94 -13.97 16.73
CA ALA A 551 3.94 -13.04 17.27
C ALA A 551 4.25 -12.51 18.69
N ARG A 552 5.17 -13.13 19.45
CA ARG A 552 5.49 -12.76 20.84
C ARG A 552 6.97 -12.45 21.10
N GLU A 553 7.89 -13.07 20.37
CA GLU A 553 9.32 -13.04 20.68
C GLU A 553 10.21 -13.12 19.43
N LEU A 554 11.46 -12.66 19.58
CA LEU A 554 12.52 -12.84 18.60
C LEU A 554 13.27 -14.13 18.91
N LYS A 555 13.46 -14.97 17.90
CA LYS A 555 14.13 -16.26 18.03
C LYS A 555 15.20 -16.41 16.95
N ARG A 556 16.17 -17.27 17.24
CA ARG A 556 17.24 -17.68 16.32
C ARG A 556 16.97 -19.11 15.86
N ILE A 557 17.02 -19.33 14.55
CA ILE A 557 17.17 -20.66 13.96
C ILE A 557 18.63 -20.83 13.56
N GLU A 558 19.24 -21.88 14.09
CA GLU A 558 20.58 -22.28 13.72
C GLU A 558 20.55 -23.03 12.39
N GLY A 559 21.45 -22.67 11.47
CA GLY A 559 21.61 -23.38 10.21
C GLY A 559 22.52 -24.59 10.29
N ALA A 560 22.35 -25.50 9.33
CA ALA A 560 23.20 -26.68 9.19
C ALA A 560 24.60 -26.26 8.71
N PRO A 561 25.69 -26.68 9.40
CA PRO A 561 27.05 -26.44 8.94
C PRO A 561 27.33 -27.13 7.59
N SER A 562 27.93 -26.41 6.64
CA SER A 562 28.24 -26.93 5.30
C SER A 562 29.35 -26.12 4.62
N ASP A 563 29.97 -26.70 3.59
CA ASP A 563 30.90 -26.01 2.70
C ASP A 563 30.21 -24.86 1.93
N PHE A 564 28.93 -25.05 1.61
CA PHE A 564 28.06 -24.03 1.04
C PHE A 564 26.81 -23.88 1.92
N PRO A 565 26.89 -23.10 3.02
CA PRO A 565 25.78 -22.93 3.94
C PRO A 565 24.53 -22.42 3.21
N LYS A 566 23.44 -23.15 3.37
CA LYS A 566 22.11 -22.73 2.88
C LYS A 566 21.37 -22.02 4.00
N LEU A 567 20.50 -21.08 3.63
CA LEU A 567 19.62 -20.42 4.58
C LEU A 567 18.63 -21.44 5.17
N PRO A 568 18.43 -21.47 6.50
CA PRO A 568 17.38 -22.26 7.13
C PRO A 568 16.00 -21.88 6.59
N ILE A 569 15.09 -22.84 6.53
CA ILE A 569 13.69 -22.55 6.20
C ILE A 569 13.02 -21.97 7.45
N VAL A 570 12.50 -20.76 7.32
CA VAL A 570 11.73 -20.13 8.40
C VAL A 570 10.33 -20.76 8.43
N PRO A 571 9.82 -21.12 9.62
CA PRO A 571 8.45 -21.63 9.76
C PRO A 571 7.42 -20.63 9.21
N GLU A 572 6.29 -21.10 8.68
CA GLU A 572 5.22 -20.23 8.13
C GLU A 572 4.68 -19.22 9.15
N TRP A 573 4.84 -19.51 10.45
CA TRP A 573 4.45 -18.63 11.56
C TRP A 573 5.48 -17.57 11.96
N GLY A 574 6.61 -17.51 11.25
CA GLY A 574 7.72 -16.59 11.54
C GLY A 574 8.01 -15.61 10.42
N LEU A 575 8.40 -14.39 10.78
CA LEU A 575 8.92 -13.40 9.83
C LEU A 575 10.45 -13.34 9.93
N ALA A 576 11.15 -13.64 8.83
CA ALA A 576 12.60 -13.52 8.76
C ALA A 576 13.02 -12.04 8.82
N LEU A 577 13.86 -11.66 9.81
CA LEU A 577 14.35 -10.30 9.94
C LEU A 577 15.71 -10.13 9.27
N CYS A 578 16.65 -11.01 9.62
CA CYS A 578 18.00 -10.97 9.08
C CYS A 578 18.63 -12.36 8.99
N SER A 579 19.57 -12.53 8.05
CA SER A 579 20.49 -13.66 8.04
C SER A 579 21.84 -13.25 8.62
N VAL A 580 22.40 -14.12 9.45
CA VAL A 580 23.74 -14.00 10.02
C VAL A 580 24.62 -15.05 9.35
N ASP A 581 25.58 -14.60 8.55
CA ASP A 581 26.62 -15.46 8.00
C ASP A 581 27.67 -15.69 9.08
N CYS A 582 27.82 -16.95 9.50
CA CYS A 582 28.81 -17.38 10.46
C CYS A 582 29.94 -18.11 9.72
N PRO A 583 31.03 -17.42 9.34
CA PRO A 583 32.19 -18.06 8.76
C PRO A 583 32.81 -19.07 9.75
N ALA A 584 33.49 -20.07 9.19
CA ALA A 584 34.14 -21.14 9.95
C ALA A 584 35.12 -20.59 10.99
N ASN A 585 34.94 -20.97 12.26
CA ASN A 585 35.74 -20.59 13.43
C ASN A 585 36.14 -19.10 13.51
N SER A 586 35.29 -18.19 13.04
CA SER A 586 35.56 -16.75 13.01
C SER A 586 34.45 -15.96 13.70
N VAL A 587 34.85 -14.85 14.33
CA VAL A 587 33.93 -13.87 14.95
C VAL A 587 33.55 -12.74 13.98
N ALA A 588 34.16 -12.69 12.79
CA ALA A 588 33.83 -11.74 11.73
C ALA A 588 32.55 -12.16 11.00
N MET A 589 31.43 -12.19 11.72
CA MET A 589 30.12 -12.48 11.14
C MET A 589 29.65 -11.31 10.27
N THR A 590 28.81 -11.58 9.28
CA THR A 590 28.14 -10.53 8.49
C THR A 590 26.63 -10.68 8.61
N ILE A 591 25.92 -9.55 8.74
CA ILE A 591 24.46 -9.52 8.80
C ILE A 591 23.92 -8.96 7.50
N ARG A 592 22.88 -9.60 6.98
CA ARG A 592 22.05 -9.09 5.90
C ARG A 592 20.60 -8.99 6.38
N ASN A 593 20.07 -7.77 6.45
CA ASN A 593 18.66 -7.52 6.77
C ASN A 593 17.78 -7.77 5.52
N PHE A 594 16.64 -8.44 5.68
CA PHE A 594 15.79 -8.85 4.55
C PHE A 594 14.85 -7.75 4.04
N GLY A 595 14.60 -6.69 4.83
CA GLY A 595 13.85 -5.52 4.37
C GLY A 595 12.44 -5.79 3.86
N LEU A 596 11.75 -6.81 4.40
CA LEU A 596 10.36 -7.17 4.02
C LEU A 596 9.35 -6.15 4.56
N THR A 597 9.41 -4.91 4.09
CA THR A 597 8.56 -3.82 4.52
C THR A 597 7.30 -3.68 3.67
N ARG A 598 6.21 -3.24 4.29
CA ARG A 598 5.02 -2.83 3.54
C ARG A 598 5.26 -1.47 2.90
N ILE A 599 5.04 -1.40 1.58
CA ILE A 599 5.15 -0.15 0.83
C ILE A 599 3.85 0.64 0.96
N THR A 600 3.94 1.93 1.29
CA THR A 600 2.79 2.84 1.28
C THR A 600 2.48 3.33 -0.13
N MET A 601 1.26 3.82 -0.41
CA MET A 601 0.91 4.33 -1.73
C MET A 601 1.83 5.48 -2.20
N SER A 602 2.30 6.32 -1.27
CA SER A 602 3.29 7.36 -1.58
C SER A 602 4.64 6.79 -2.02
N GLN A 603 5.12 5.73 -1.38
CA GLN A 603 6.37 5.07 -1.76
C GLN A 603 6.22 4.28 -3.06
N ILE A 604 5.05 3.67 -3.33
CA ILE A 604 4.75 3.08 -4.64
C ILE A 604 4.83 4.15 -5.72
N HIS A 605 4.28 5.35 -5.47
CA HIS A 605 4.36 6.45 -6.42
C HIS A 605 5.80 6.92 -6.67
N GLN A 606 6.65 6.97 -5.63
CA GLN A 606 8.09 7.24 -5.80
C GLN A 606 8.77 6.17 -6.64
N VAL A 607 8.48 4.88 -6.39
CA VAL A 607 9.02 3.79 -7.22
C VAL A 607 8.55 3.89 -8.67
N ILE A 608 7.32 4.34 -8.91
CA ILE A 608 6.82 4.60 -10.28
C ILE A 608 7.65 5.71 -10.95
N GLN A 609 7.91 6.82 -10.25
CA GLN A 609 8.77 7.90 -10.74
C GLN A 609 10.19 7.41 -11.05
N ASP A 610 10.80 6.64 -10.13
CA ASP A 610 12.13 6.05 -10.35
C ASP A 610 12.13 5.10 -11.56
N VAL A 611 11.06 4.34 -11.79
CA VAL A 611 10.90 3.48 -12.96
C VAL A 611 10.74 4.28 -14.24
N GLU A 612 10.08 5.43 -14.21
CA GLU A 612 10.00 6.35 -15.36
C GLU A 612 11.39 6.90 -15.72
N ASP A 613 12.18 7.31 -14.74
CA ASP A 613 13.57 7.75 -14.94
C ASP A 613 14.46 6.61 -15.46
N LEU A 614 14.26 5.38 -14.98
CA LEU A 614 14.94 4.19 -15.50
C LEU A 614 14.57 3.91 -16.96
N LYS A 615 13.30 4.06 -17.34
CA LYS A 615 12.88 3.90 -18.74
C LYS A 615 13.55 4.92 -19.65
N TYR A 616 13.70 6.17 -19.20
CA TYR A 616 14.44 7.19 -19.94
C TYR A 616 15.90 6.81 -20.13
N ASN A 617 16.58 6.40 -19.05
CA ASN A 617 17.99 5.98 -19.10
C ASN A 617 18.20 4.73 -19.97
N ASP A 618 17.27 3.76 -19.92
CA ASP A 618 17.32 2.57 -20.75
C ASP A 618 17.13 2.90 -22.24
N ALA A 619 16.16 3.76 -22.58
CA ALA A 619 15.97 4.22 -23.95
C ALA A 619 17.23 4.91 -24.52
N GLN A 620 17.87 5.78 -23.71
CA GLN A 620 19.14 6.41 -24.05
C GLN A 620 20.27 5.39 -24.22
N TYR A 621 20.35 4.38 -23.34
CA TYR A 621 21.37 3.33 -23.41
C TYR A 621 21.20 2.46 -24.68
N GLN A 622 19.96 2.06 -25.00
CA GLN A 622 19.65 1.31 -26.22
C GLN A 622 20.05 2.09 -27.47
N MET A 623 19.68 3.38 -27.54
CA MET A 623 20.02 4.24 -28.68
C MET A 623 21.54 4.41 -28.84
N ASN A 624 22.28 4.58 -27.74
CA ASN A 624 23.74 4.63 -27.78
C ASN A 624 24.37 3.33 -28.28
N ASN A 625 23.86 2.17 -27.86
CA ASN A 625 24.31 0.87 -28.35
C ASN A 625 24.02 0.67 -29.84
N GLU A 626 22.86 1.11 -30.34
CA GLU A 626 22.54 1.07 -31.76
C GLU A 626 23.50 1.95 -32.58
N LEU A 627 23.77 3.17 -32.10
CA LEU A 627 24.71 4.09 -32.75
C LEU A 627 26.15 3.58 -32.75
N GLN A 628 26.57 2.90 -31.67
CA GLN A 628 27.89 2.29 -31.58
C GLN A 628 28.11 1.18 -32.64
N ASN A 629 27.03 0.49 -33.02
CA ASN A 629 27.08 -0.62 -33.98
C ASN A 629 26.80 -0.21 -35.44
N ARG A 630 26.47 1.06 -35.71
CA ARG A 630 26.12 1.52 -37.07
C ARG A 630 27.29 1.53 -38.05
N ASP A 631 28.50 1.82 -37.59
CA ASP A 631 29.69 1.82 -38.44
C ASP A 631 30.95 1.34 -37.69
N ALA A 632 31.82 0.64 -38.41
CA ALA A 632 32.98 -0.07 -37.85
C ALA A 632 34.17 0.85 -37.47
N GLN A 633 33.99 2.18 -37.45
CA GLN A 633 35.03 3.14 -37.11
C GLN A 633 35.09 3.37 -35.60
N THR A 634 36.29 3.45 -35.04
CA THR A 634 36.48 3.80 -33.62
C THR A 634 35.86 5.17 -33.34
N LYS A 635 34.89 5.21 -32.41
CA LYS A 635 34.19 6.45 -32.03
C LYS A 635 34.87 7.10 -30.83
N LYS A 636 35.09 8.42 -30.91
CA LYS A 636 35.56 9.25 -29.79
C LYS A 636 34.43 9.62 -28.83
N GLY A 637 33.18 9.59 -29.29
CA GLY A 637 31.98 9.87 -28.51
C GLY A 637 30.70 9.61 -29.30
N ILE A 638 29.59 9.47 -28.57
CA ILE A 638 28.24 9.31 -29.13
C ILE A 638 27.34 10.34 -28.42
N TYR A 639 26.40 10.90 -29.17
CA TYR A 639 25.34 11.76 -28.64
C TYR A 639 23.99 11.20 -29.11
N SER A 640 23.02 11.13 -28.21
CA SER A 640 21.70 10.59 -28.48
C SER A 640 20.63 11.44 -27.80
N ASP A 641 19.56 11.73 -28.51
CA ASP A 641 18.38 12.44 -28.01
C ASP A 641 17.13 11.84 -28.65
N ASP A 642 16.18 11.38 -27.82
CA ASP A 642 14.88 10.85 -28.22
C ASP A 642 13.74 11.86 -28.00
N PHE A 643 14.07 13.09 -27.59
CA PHE A 643 13.15 14.19 -27.35
C PHE A 643 12.00 13.88 -26.38
N SER A 644 12.17 12.90 -25.50
CA SER A 644 11.22 12.61 -24.42
C SER A 644 11.24 13.69 -23.31
N ASN A 645 12.36 14.41 -23.17
CA ASN A 645 12.53 15.56 -22.29
C ASN A 645 13.54 16.56 -22.87
N GLU A 646 13.71 17.68 -22.17
CA GLU A 646 14.62 18.77 -22.58
C GLU A 646 16.07 18.56 -22.08
N ALA A 647 16.39 17.43 -21.43
CA ALA A 647 17.65 17.26 -20.71
C ALA A 647 18.88 17.26 -21.62
N GLN A 648 18.74 16.81 -22.87
CA GLN A 648 19.82 16.81 -23.87
C GLN A 648 19.89 18.10 -24.70
N SER A 649 18.92 19.00 -24.52
CA SER A 649 18.80 20.26 -25.27
C SER A 649 19.29 21.46 -24.45
N ASP A 650 19.82 22.47 -25.14
CA ASP A 650 20.25 23.74 -24.51
C ASP A 650 19.20 24.83 -24.73
N THR A 651 18.16 24.82 -23.90
CA THR A 651 17.05 25.78 -23.98
C THR A 651 17.43 27.20 -23.55
N PHE A 652 18.58 27.39 -22.92
CA PHE A 652 19.07 28.69 -22.45
C PHE A 652 20.00 29.39 -23.44
N HIS A 653 20.34 28.73 -24.55
CA HIS A 653 21.18 29.33 -25.58
C HIS A 653 20.45 30.51 -26.26
N SER A 654 21.15 31.60 -26.56
CA SER A 654 20.54 32.81 -27.13
C SER A 654 19.91 32.62 -28.52
N GLU A 655 20.43 31.67 -29.29
CA GLU A 655 19.89 31.26 -30.60
C GLU A 655 18.79 30.18 -30.51
N TRP A 656 18.44 29.67 -29.32
CA TRP A 656 17.39 28.65 -29.18
C TRP A 656 16.01 29.25 -29.44
N SER A 657 15.22 28.62 -30.31
CA SER A 657 13.85 29.03 -30.63
C SER A 657 12.95 27.88 -31.13
N ALA A 658 13.25 26.65 -30.68
CA ALA A 658 12.46 25.46 -30.98
C ALA A 658 11.63 25.02 -29.75
N ARG A 659 10.61 24.20 -29.98
CA ARG A 659 9.83 23.53 -28.93
C ARG A 659 10.07 22.03 -28.94
N ILE A 660 10.05 21.41 -27.76
CA ILE A 660 10.14 19.97 -27.57
C ILE A 660 8.79 19.44 -27.09
N ASP A 661 8.21 18.50 -27.84
CA ASP A 661 7.04 17.72 -27.44
C ASP A 661 7.51 16.39 -26.86
N GLY A 662 7.59 16.30 -25.53
CA GLY A 662 8.03 15.10 -24.81
C GLY A 662 7.10 13.89 -24.91
N ILE A 663 5.88 14.07 -25.41
CA ILE A 663 4.85 13.02 -25.42
C ILE A 663 4.82 12.36 -26.79
N HIS A 664 4.73 13.17 -27.84
CA HIS A 664 4.86 12.71 -29.21
C HIS A 664 6.33 12.55 -29.64
N LYS A 665 7.27 12.89 -28.74
CA LYS A 665 8.72 12.76 -28.91
C LYS A 665 9.22 13.46 -30.16
N PHE A 666 8.95 14.75 -30.32
CA PHE A 666 9.50 15.48 -31.46
C PHE A 666 9.86 16.93 -31.14
N VAL A 667 10.79 17.47 -31.91
CA VAL A 667 11.13 18.90 -31.94
C VAL A 667 10.45 19.57 -33.12
N ALA A 668 9.91 20.77 -32.91
CA ALA A 668 9.31 21.60 -33.95
C ALA A 668 9.65 23.08 -33.74
N THR A 669 9.20 23.94 -34.68
CA THR A 669 9.24 25.39 -34.48
C THR A 669 8.40 25.78 -33.25
N ASP A 670 8.86 26.78 -32.52
CA ASP A 670 8.14 27.30 -31.35
C ASP A 670 6.78 27.88 -31.75
N ARG A 671 5.90 28.08 -30.77
CA ARG A 671 4.55 28.61 -30.99
C ARG A 671 4.17 29.64 -29.94
N ALA A 672 3.48 30.69 -30.37
CA ALA A 672 2.86 31.64 -29.46
C ALA A 672 1.48 31.12 -29.04
N ALA A 673 1.25 30.99 -27.73
CA ALA A 673 -0.06 30.66 -27.18
C ALA A 673 -0.78 31.94 -26.74
N THR A 674 -2.03 32.11 -27.18
CA THR A 674 -2.92 33.18 -26.72
C THR A 674 -4.14 32.57 -26.05
N SER A 675 -4.34 32.88 -24.77
CA SER A 675 -5.49 32.42 -24.00
C SER A 675 -6.52 33.54 -23.87
N ARG A 676 -7.81 33.22 -24.08
CA ARG A 676 -8.92 34.15 -23.91
C ARG A 676 -10.12 33.46 -23.24
N VAL A 677 -10.56 34.03 -22.11
CA VAL A 677 -11.83 33.64 -21.48
C VAL A 677 -12.98 33.99 -22.43
N LEU A 678 -13.81 33.00 -22.72
CA LEU A 678 -14.95 33.16 -23.62
C LEU A 678 -16.10 33.87 -22.90
N GLN A 679 -16.61 34.93 -23.53
CA GLN A 679 -17.81 35.61 -23.06
C GLN A 679 -19.03 34.99 -23.72
N VAL A 680 -20.07 34.67 -22.94
CA VAL A 680 -21.32 34.14 -23.48
C VAL A 680 -22.08 35.22 -24.26
N ASN A 681 -22.79 34.82 -25.32
CA ASN A 681 -23.81 35.61 -25.99
C ASN A 681 -25.21 35.11 -25.56
N PRO A 682 -25.86 35.74 -24.57
CA PRO A 682 -27.15 35.26 -24.06
C PRO A 682 -28.27 35.32 -25.11
N ALA A 683 -28.22 36.29 -26.03
CA ALA A 683 -29.24 36.46 -27.06
C ALA A 683 -29.22 35.34 -28.12
N ALA A 684 -28.06 34.70 -28.32
CA ALA A 684 -27.87 33.60 -29.26
C ALA A 684 -27.78 32.22 -28.56
N SER A 685 -28.05 32.16 -27.25
CA SER A 685 -28.01 30.93 -26.46
C SER A 685 -29.42 30.47 -26.08
N SER A 686 -29.65 29.16 -26.09
CA SER A 686 -30.88 28.52 -25.62
C SER A 686 -30.58 27.67 -24.39
N ALA A 687 -30.23 28.33 -23.28
CA ALA A 687 -29.82 27.68 -22.04
C ALA A 687 -30.28 28.47 -20.81
N LEU A 688 -30.34 27.79 -19.66
CA LEU A 688 -30.69 28.41 -18.39
C LEU A 688 -29.41 28.85 -17.66
N PHE A 689 -29.22 30.17 -17.53
CA PHE A 689 -28.08 30.75 -16.81
C PHE A 689 -28.44 31.00 -15.34
N LYS A 690 -27.65 30.44 -14.42
CA LYS A 690 -27.82 30.61 -12.96
C LYS A 690 -26.47 30.77 -12.28
N GLY A 691 -26.23 31.97 -11.73
CA GLY A 691 -25.00 32.26 -10.99
C GLY A 691 -23.77 32.13 -11.89
N SER A 692 -23.00 31.07 -11.68
CA SER A 692 -21.83 30.68 -12.48
C SER A 692 -22.10 29.51 -13.44
N LEU A 693 -23.22 28.82 -13.25
CA LEU A 693 -23.57 27.62 -13.98
C LEU A 693 -24.50 27.94 -15.15
N VAL A 694 -24.37 27.14 -16.18
CA VAL A 694 -25.34 27.04 -17.26
C VAL A 694 -25.84 25.61 -17.36
N LEU A 695 -27.16 25.50 -17.45
CA LEU A 695 -27.92 24.25 -17.51
C LEU A 695 -28.78 24.23 -18.79
N LEU A 696 -29.40 23.09 -19.07
CA LEU A 696 -30.44 23.00 -20.10
C LEU A 696 -31.55 24.01 -19.82
N PRO A 697 -32.21 24.53 -20.88
CA PRO A 697 -33.37 25.38 -20.70
C PRO A 697 -34.46 24.56 -20.01
N GLY A 698 -35.01 25.10 -18.91
CA GLY A 698 -35.97 24.39 -18.09
C GLY A 698 -36.97 25.33 -17.44
N ALA A 699 -38.16 24.80 -17.16
CA ALA A 699 -39.20 25.51 -16.43
C ALA A 699 -39.13 25.11 -14.95
N GLU A 700 -39.25 26.10 -14.06
CA GLU A 700 -39.25 25.84 -12.62
C GLU A 700 -40.63 25.27 -12.20
N LYS A 701 -40.60 24.23 -11.37
CA LYS A 701 -41.77 23.53 -10.85
C LYS A 701 -41.63 23.29 -9.35
N VAL A 702 -42.76 23.23 -8.67
CA VAL A 702 -42.81 22.85 -7.26
C VAL A 702 -42.66 21.33 -7.15
N LEU A 703 -41.60 20.87 -6.50
CA LEU A 703 -41.31 19.45 -6.28
C LEU A 703 -41.96 18.94 -4.99
N VAL A 704 -41.90 19.74 -3.92
CA VAL A 704 -42.52 19.46 -2.62
C VAL A 704 -43.36 20.65 -2.21
N GLN A 705 -44.55 20.39 -1.69
CA GLN A 705 -45.45 21.41 -1.18
C GLN A 705 -46.17 20.95 0.08
N GLN A 706 -46.00 21.71 1.17
CA GLN A 706 -46.80 21.64 2.39
C GLN A 706 -47.23 23.06 2.74
N LEU A 707 -48.53 23.36 2.60
CA LEU A 707 -49.10 24.69 2.84
C LEU A 707 -50.01 24.77 4.05
N ASP A 708 -50.44 23.63 4.59
CA ASP A 708 -51.24 23.63 5.80
C ASP A 708 -50.40 24.22 6.95
N TRP A 709 -51.08 24.89 7.87
CA TRP A 709 -50.48 25.41 9.09
C TRP A 709 -51.56 25.54 10.15
N SER A 710 -51.15 25.38 11.41
CA SER A 710 -52.02 25.53 12.58
C SER A 710 -51.40 26.47 13.62
N GLU A 711 -50.07 26.56 13.66
CA GLU A 711 -49.33 27.26 14.71
C GLU A 711 -48.14 28.04 14.12
N GLU A 712 -47.63 28.99 14.90
CA GLU A 712 -46.36 29.67 14.62
C GLU A 712 -45.26 29.11 15.54
N LYS A 713 -44.09 28.81 14.98
CA LYS A 713 -42.93 28.30 15.72
C LYS A 713 -41.80 29.31 15.68
N ASN A 714 -41.12 29.50 16.81
CA ASN A 714 -39.91 30.33 16.87
C ASN A 714 -38.74 29.60 16.18
N ILE A 715 -37.97 30.33 15.39
CA ILE A 715 -36.72 29.79 14.80
C ILE A 715 -35.63 29.67 15.87
N ASN A 716 -35.54 30.63 16.79
CA ASN A 716 -34.55 30.66 17.87
C ASN A 716 -35.20 31.01 19.23
N PRO A 717 -35.88 30.04 19.88
CA PRO A 717 -36.56 30.26 21.16
C PRO A 717 -35.63 30.45 22.36
N TYR A 718 -34.42 29.88 22.33
CA TYR A 718 -33.53 29.85 23.48
C TYR A 718 -32.56 31.04 23.55
N ALA A 719 -32.49 31.87 22.50
CA ALA A 719 -31.61 33.05 22.44
C ALA A 719 -30.11 32.73 22.63
N VAL A 720 -29.71 31.49 22.34
CA VAL A 720 -28.34 30.99 22.57
C VAL A 720 -27.42 31.23 21.36
N PHE A 721 -27.95 31.60 20.19
CA PHE A 721 -27.17 31.67 18.95
C PHE A 721 -26.66 33.05 18.60
N GLU A 722 -25.36 33.07 18.29
CA GLU A 722 -24.68 34.19 17.66
C GLU A 722 -24.85 34.13 16.13
N LYS A 723 -24.57 35.27 15.48
CA LYS A 723 -24.59 35.40 14.02
C LYS A 723 -23.70 34.32 13.36
N PRO A 724 -24.14 33.71 12.25
CA PRO A 724 -23.26 32.84 11.46
C PRO A 724 -21.98 33.60 11.02
N PRO A 725 -20.81 32.94 10.98
CA PRO A 725 -19.55 33.53 10.61
C PRO A 725 -19.61 34.02 9.17
N ALA A 726 -18.81 35.05 8.89
CA ALA A 726 -18.59 35.48 7.53
C ALA A 726 -18.08 34.30 6.69
N THR A 727 -18.66 34.15 5.51
CA THR A 727 -18.27 33.12 4.55
C THR A 727 -17.94 33.82 3.25
N VAL A 728 -16.96 33.29 2.53
CA VAL A 728 -16.60 33.77 1.21
C VAL A 728 -16.52 32.59 0.27
N GLU A 729 -16.92 32.87 -0.96
CA GLU A 729 -16.87 31.97 -2.09
C GLU A 729 -16.09 32.64 -3.22
N VAL A 730 -15.32 31.83 -3.94
CA VAL A 730 -14.50 32.26 -5.06
C VAL A 730 -14.89 31.42 -6.26
N THR A 731 -15.18 32.06 -7.39
CA THR A 731 -15.58 31.40 -8.64
C THR A 731 -14.81 32.00 -9.82
N PRO A 732 -14.00 31.20 -10.53
CA PRO A 732 -13.67 29.80 -10.27
C PRO A 732 -12.87 29.60 -8.99
N ASN A 733 -12.94 28.40 -8.41
CA ASN A 733 -12.04 27.96 -7.34
C ASN A 733 -10.71 27.38 -7.86
N ILE A 734 -10.50 27.39 -9.18
CA ILE A 734 -9.24 27.04 -9.86
C ILE A 734 -8.95 28.14 -10.89
N GLY A 735 -7.77 28.74 -10.84
CA GLY A 735 -7.38 29.74 -11.82
C GLY A 735 -5.89 29.75 -12.10
N ARG A 736 -5.46 30.56 -13.07
CA ARG A 736 -4.05 30.73 -13.45
C ARG A 736 -3.56 32.11 -13.08
N ARG A 737 -2.25 32.28 -12.90
CA ARG A 737 -1.66 33.62 -12.73
C ARG A 737 -2.05 34.54 -13.89
N GLY A 738 -2.44 35.78 -13.59
CA GLY A 738 -2.91 36.75 -14.58
C GLY A 738 -4.36 36.56 -15.04
N GLN A 739 -5.06 35.50 -14.60
CA GLN A 739 -6.46 35.31 -14.94
C GLN A 739 -7.32 36.40 -14.32
N THR A 740 -8.09 37.09 -15.15
CA THR A 740 -9.04 38.13 -14.75
C THR A 740 -10.43 37.55 -14.52
N GLY A 741 -11.23 38.18 -13.65
CA GLY A 741 -12.65 37.85 -13.51
C GLY A 741 -12.94 36.78 -12.47
N ILE A 742 -12.02 36.55 -11.52
CA ILE A 742 -12.26 35.69 -10.36
C ILE A 742 -13.30 36.39 -9.49
N ALA A 743 -14.54 35.91 -9.53
CA ALA A 743 -15.65 36.45 -8.77
C ALA A 743 -15.53 36.02 -7.30
N VAL A 744 -15.76 36.95 -6.40
CA VAL A 744 -15.78 36.74 -4.95
C VAL A 744 -17.16 37.11 -4.44
N THR A 745 -17.84 36.12 -3.88
CA THR A 745 -19.16 36.30 -3.26
C THR A 745 -19.04 36.02 -1.77
N GLY A 746 -19.24 37.04 -0.95
CA GLY A 746 -19.24 36.93 0.50
C GLY A 746 -20.66 36.95 1.07
N SER A 747 -20.86 36.30 2.21
CA SER A 747 -22.11 36.38 2.96
C SER A 747 -21.84 36.40 4.48
N ASN A 748 -22.80 36.94 5.25
CA ASN A 748 -22.69 37.16 6.70
C ASN A 748 -21.60 38.16 7.13
N PHE A 749 -21.18 39.10 6.27
CA PHE A 749 -20.34 40.24 6.67
C PHE A 749 -21.15 41.30 7.42
N THR A 750 -20.50 42.33 7.95
CA THR A 750 -21.18 43.47 8.59
C THR A 750 -22.13 44.11 7.56
N PRO A 751 -23.43 44.31 7.88
CA PRO A 751 -24.37 44.94 6.95
C PRO A 751 -23.95 46.37 6.58
N SER A 752 -24.01 46.72 5.29
CA SER A 752 -23.65 48.05 4.77
C SER A 752 -22.24 48.53 5.15
N ALA A 753 -21.28 47.61 5.23
CA ALA A 753 -19.90 47.92 5.53
C ALA A 753 -19.17 48.50 4.31
N GLU A 754 -18.30 49.47 4.57
CA GLU A 754 -17.46 50.13 3.58
C GLU A 754 -15.99 49.73 3.78
N HIS A 755 -15.18 49.83 2.72
CA HIS A 755 -13.73 49.53 2.73
C HIS A 755 -13.37 48.05 2.98
N ILE A 756 -14.18 47.12 2.48
CA ILE A 756 -13.85 45.69 2.52
C ILE A 756 -12.63 45.43 1.62
N THR A 757 -11.68 44.67 2.15
CA THR A 757 -10.45 44.29 1.44
C THR A 757 -10.49 42.82 1.06
N ILE A 758 -10.06 42.51 -0.16
CA ILE A 758 -9.90 41.16 -0.67
C ILE A 758 -8.41 40.90 -0.88
N ARG A 759 -7.90 39.81 -0.32
CA ARG A 759 -6.53 39.37 -0.46
C ARG A 759 -6.47 37.99 -1.11
N CYS A 760 -5.50 37.78 -2.00
CA CYS A 760 -5.17 36.47 -2.54
C CYS A 760 -3.70 36.19 -2.19
N ASP A 761 -3.42 35.05 -1.55
CA ASP A 761 -2.06 34.68 -1.12
C ASP A 761 -1.37 35.78 -0.28
N GLY A 762 -2.15 36.46 0.57
CA GLY A 762 -1.70 37.57 1.41
C GLY A 762 -1.56 38.94 0.71
N GLN A 763 -1.68 39.00 -0.61
CA GLN A 763 -1.62 40.25 -1.39
C GLN A 763 -3.00 40.86 -1.58
N VAL A 764 -3.13 42.18 -1.44
CA VAL A 764 -4.41 42.88 -1.68
C VAL A 764 -4.71 42.90 -3.18
N VAL A 765 -5.82 42.27 -3.56
CA VAL A 765 -6.27 42.12 -4.96
C VAL A 765 -7.49 42.98 -5.29
N ALA A 766 -8.26 43.39 -4.28
CA ALA A 766 -9.31 44.40 -4.43
C ALA A 766 -9.48 45.21 -3.12
N THR A 767 -9.72 46.51 -3.24
CA THR A 767 -10.05 47.44 -2.15
C THR A 767 -11.37 48.15 -2.45
N ASP A 768 -11.92 48.85 -1.44
CA ASP A 768 -13.16 49.65 -1.57
C ASP A 768 -14.36 48.83 -2.04
N VAL A 769 -14.40 47.56 -1.61
CA VAL A 769 -15.57 46.70 -1.79
C VAL A 769 -16.57 47.02 -0.68
N HIS A 770 -17.87 46.96 -0.99
CA HIS A 770 -18.95 47.24 -0.05
C HIS A 770 -19.84 46.01 0.14
N SER A 771 -20.43 45.87 1.33
CA SER A 771 -21.49 44.88 1.57
C SER A 771 -22.88 45.52 1.44
N ASP A 772 -23.89 44.71 1.08
CA ASP A 772 -25.28 45.14 1.05
C ASP A 772 -25.93 45.17 2.46
N ALA A 773 -27.21 45.55 2.53
CA ALA A 773 -27.98 45.59 3.79
C ALA A 773 -28.20 44.20 4.44
N ALA A 774 -27.85 43.11 3.77
CA ALA A 774 -27.81 41.74 4.32
C ALA A 774 -26.39 41.28 4.70
N GLY A 775 -25.36 42.10 4.49
CA GLY A 775 -23.98 41.69 4.68
C GLY A 775 -23.46 40.74 3.60
N ARG A 776 -24.03 40.81 2.38
CA ARG A 776 -23.51 40.11 1.20
C ARG A 776 -22.48 40.98 0.49
N VAL A 777 -21.42 40.37 0.01
CA VAL A 777 -20.32 41.04 -0.71
C VAL A 777 -20.25 40.46 -2.11
N THR A 778 -20.09 41.29 -3.14
CA THR A 778 -19.84 40.80 -4.51
C THR A 778 -18.76 41.65 -5.13
N SER A 779 -17.70 41.00 -5.57
CA SER A 779 -16.56 41.66 -6.23
C SER A 779 -15.90 40.69 -7.21
N SER A 780 -14.92 41.17 -7.96
CA SER A 780 -14.05 40.33 -8.80
C SER A 780 -12.63 40.85 -8.78
N PHE A 781 -11.65 39.96 -8.90
CA PHE A 781 -10.24 40.35 -8.95
C PHE A 781 -9.46 39.60 -10.04
N VAL A 782 -8.20 40.01 -10.22
CA VAL A 782 -7.23 39.37 -11.12
C VAL A 782 -6.20 38.63 -10.28
N ILE A 783 -5.92 37.37 -10.60
CA ILE A 783 -4.90 36.59 -9.89
C ILE A 783 -3.52 37.24 -10.13
N PRO A 784 -2.78 37.63 -9.07
CA PRO A 784 -1.48 38.27 -9.24
C PRO A 784 -0.49 37.42 -10.05
N GLU A 785 0.32 38.06 -10.91
CA GLU A 785 1.36 37.38 -11.71
C GLU A 785 2.48 36.76 -10.87
N ASN A 786 2.61 37.16 -9.61
CA ASN A 786 3.61 36.65 -8.68
C ASN A 786 3.01 35.67 -7.64
N ALA A 787 1.76 35.24 -7.81
CA ALA A 787 1.11 34.29 -6.89
C ALA A 787 1.70 32.87 -7.03
N SER A 788 1.94 32.19 -5.93
CA SER A 788 2.58 30.86 -5.95
C SER A 788 1.59 29.75 -6.33
N ASN A 789 2.06 28.66 -6.97
CA ASN A 789 1.19 27.55 -7.42
C ASN A 789 0.62 26.71 -6.27
N GLY A 790 -0.50 26.04 -6.51
CA GLY A 790 -1.20 25.18 -5.54
C GLY A 790 -2.40 25.86 -4.90
N SER A 791 -2.98 25.22 -3.88
CA SER A 791 -4.12 25.77 -3.13
C SER A 791 -3.69 27.00 -2.33
N ARG A 792 -4.22 28.17 -2.72
CA ARG A 792 -4.06 29.46 -2.05
C ARG A 792 -5.33 29.88 -1.35
N ILE A 793 -5.16 30.80 -0.41
CA ILE A 793 -6.26 31.37 0.36
C ILE A 793 -6.63 32.71 -0.25
N VAL A 794 -7.91 32.87 -0.55
CA VAL A 794 -8.54 34.17 -0.80
C VAL A 794 -9.24 34.57 0.49
N GLU A 795 -8.81 35.69 1.07
CA GLU A 795 -9.37 36.24 2.29
C GLU A 795 -10.16 37.50 1.98
N VAL A 796 -11.36 37.62 2.55
CA VAL A 796 -12.17 38.84 2.54
C VAL A 796 -12.30 39.34 3.96
N ASN A 797 -12.02 40.61 4.20
CA ASN A 797 -12.00 41.21 5.52
C ASN A 797 -12.69 42.58 5.52
N ASP A 798 -13.71 42.76 6.35
CA ASP A 798 -14.47 44.01 6.52
C ASP A 798 -14.01 44.86 7.73
N GLY A 799 -12.93 44.46 8.40
CA GLY A 799 -12.39 45.07 9.62
C GLY A 799 -12.92 44.48 10.93
N THR A 800 -14.06 43.77 10.90
CA THR A 800 -14.69 43.11 12.06
C THR A 800 -14.74 41.59 11.89
N TYR A 801 -15.10 41.12 10.69
CA TYR A 801 -15.20 39.72 10.30
C TYR A 801 -14.28 39.45 9.11
N SER A 802 -13.62 38.30 9.13
CA SER A 802 -12.87 37.77 8.00
C SER A 802 -13.39 36.39 7.60
N ALA A 803 -13.35 36.11 6.30
CA ALA A 803 -13.68 34.81 5.74
C ALA A 803 -12.61 34.40 4.73
N GLN A 804 -12.39 33.09 4.61
CA GLN A 804 -11.38 32.51 3.74
C GLN A 804 -11.98 31.46 2.82
N ALA A 805 -11.53 31.43 1.57
CA ALA A 805 -11.84 30.40 0.58
C ALA A 805 -10.55 29.91 -0.08
N SER A 806 -10.55 28.66 -0.54
CA SER A 806 -9.42 28.14 -1.30
C SER A 806 -9.58 28.42 -2.79
N LEU A 807 -8.51 28.88 -3.42
CA LEU A 807 -8.34 29.04 -4.85
C LEU A 807 -7.10 28.24 -5.26
N GLN A 808 -7.24 27.22 -6.09
CA GLN A 808 -6.10 26.53 -6.67
C GLN A 808 -5.50 27.40 -7.78
N ILE A 809 -4.28 27.89 -7.58
CA ILE A 809 -3.55 28.65 -8.57
C ILE A 809 -2.63 27.70 -9.32
N ASN A 810 -2.80 27.60 -10.63
CA ASN A 810 -1.89 26.86 -11.49
C ASN A 810 -0.94 27.84 -12.20
N ASP A 811 0.12 27.28 -12.77
CA ASP A 811 1.02 28.06 -13.63
C ASP A 811 0.22 28.77 -14.74
N PRO A 812 0.64 29.99 -15.13
CA PRO A 812 0.21 30.54 -16.40
C PRO A 812 0.55 29.49 -17.44
N LEU A 813 -0.35 29.28 -18.39
CA LEU A 813 -0.27 28.18 -19.33
C LEU A 813 1.03 28.30 -20.16
N VAL A 814 2.11 27.67 -19.70
CA VAL A 814 3.28 27.32 -20.48
C VAL A 814 3.04 25.89 -20.92
N VAL A 815 2.37 25.70 -22.06
CA VAL A 815 2.19 24.35 -22.62
C VAL A 815 3.48 23.92 -23.30
N THR A 816 4.38 23.33 -22.52
CA THR A 816 5.02 22.08 -22.96
C THR A 816 4.24 20.95 -22.29
N ARG A 817 3.53 20.13 -23.08
CA ARG A 817 2.76 18.90 -22.74
C ARG A 817 1.22 19.01 -22.64
N VAL A 818 0.55 18.13 -23.39
CA VAL A 818 -0.78 17.55 -23.08
C VAL A 818 -0.60 16.03 -22.97
N GLU A 819 -0.88 15.50 -21.79
CA GLU A 819 -0.76 14.10 -21.36
C GLU A 819 -1.67 13.16 -22.19
N ARG A 820 -1.07 12.21 -22.93
CA ARG A 820 -1.75 11.03 -23.50
C ARG A 820 -1.24 9.79 -22.77
N VAL A 821 -2.08 9.14 -21.95
CA VAL A 821 -1.77 7.85 -21.34
C VAL A 821 -2.31 6.74 -22.25
N GLU A 822 -1.45 6.15 -23.08
CA GLU A 822 -1.75 4.90 -23.79
C GLU A 822 -1.60 3.72 -22.83
N VAL A 823 -2.71 3.13 -22.36
CA VAL A 823 -2.68 1.80 -21.74
C VAL A 823 -2.81 0.76 -22.85
N THR A 824 -1.67 0.27 -23.33
CA THR A 824 -1.63 -0.82 -24.32
C THR A 824 -1.87 -2.16 -23.63
N ASN A 825 -3.04 -2.75 -23.81
CA ASN A 825 -3.24 -4.20 -23.66
C ASN A 825 -3.47 -4.79 -25.05
N THR A 826 -2.54 -5.60 -25.55
CA THR A 826 -2.67 -6.27 -26.87
C THR A 826 -2.90 -7.77 -26.71
N ILE A 827 -3.79 -8.32 -27.58
CA ILE A 827 -3.84 -9.61 -28.30
C ILE A 827 -5.35 -9.90 -28.55
N ILE A 828 -5.94 -10.13 -29.74
CA ILE A 828 -5.60 -10.34 -31.16
C ILE A 828 -6.79 -9.86 -32.03
N GLN A 829 -6.49 -9.33 -33.23
CA GLN A 829 -7.33 -9.13 -34.44
C GLN A 829 -8.87 -9.00 -34.29
N GLN A 830 -9.36 -7.76 -34.28
CA GLN A 830 -10.37 -7.27 -35.24
C GLN A 830 -10.44 -5.74 -35.16
N GLN A 831 -10.49 -5.12 -36.32
CA GLN A 831 -10.51 -3.68 -36.56
C GLN A 831 -11.62 -3.02 -35.73
N THR A 832 -11.22 -2.29 -34.68
CA THR A 832 -12.14 -1.55 -33.79
C THR A 832 -11.79 -0.08 -33.90
N ILE A 833 -12.76 0.75 -34.30
CA ILE A 833 -12.64 2.20 -34.25
C ILE A 833 -12.64 2.57 -32.77
N VAL A 834 -11.49 2.99 -32.25
CA VAL A 834 -11.34 3.43 -30.86
C VAL A 834 -11.66 4.92 -30.79
N GLN A 835 -12.78 5.28 -30.16
CA GLN A 835 -12.97 6.63 -29.61
C GLN A 835 -12.37 6.62 -28.20
N GLU A 836 -11.13 7.11 -28.08
CA GLU A 836 -10.46 7.36 -26.81
C GLU A 836 -11.02 8.65 -26.19
N ARG A 837 -11.56 8.58 -24.97
CA ARG A 837 -12.04 9.74 -24.19
C ARG A 837 -11.20 9.85 -22.93
N ILE A 838 -10.53 10.98 -22.75
CA ILE A 838 -9.75 11.31 -21.55
C ILE A 838 -10.71 11.35 -20.35
N ILE A 839 -10.46 10.49 -19.35
CA ILE A 839 -11.18 10.49 -18.07
C ILE A 839 -10.34 11.30 -17.08
N ARG A 840 -10.74 12.55 -16.81
CA ARG A 840 -10.30 13.25 -15.59
C ARG A 840 -11.00 12.65 -14.36
N VAL A 841 -10.31 12.69 -13.23
CA VAL A 841 -10.84 12.45 -11.87
C VAL A 841 -12.25 13.08 -11.74
N PRO A 842 -13.25 12.38 -11.18
CA PRO A 842 -14.66 12.79 -11.31
C PRO A 842 -14.91 14.23 -10.84
N VAL A 843 -15.21 15.11 -11.81
CA VAL A 843 -15.55 16.55 -11.68
C VAL A 843 -16.95 16.76 -11.06
N VAL A 844 -17.48 15.79 -10.31
CA VAL A 844 -18.76 15.99 -9.60
C VAL A 844 -18.55 16.95 -8.42
N ARG A 845 -17.41 16.84 -7.73
CA ARG A 845 -17.10 17.61 -6.50
C ARG A 845 -16.70 19.08 -6.74
N THR A 846 -16.33 19.43 -7.97
CA THR A 846 -15.91 20.80 -8.33
C THR A 846 -17.08 21.64 -8.85
N VAL A 847 -18.06 21.00 -9.50
CA VAL A 847 -19.26 21.67 -10.03
C VAL A 847 -20.35 21.73 -8.97
N TRP A 848 -20.60 20.63 -8.26
CA TRP A 848 -21.53 20.57 -7.13
C TRP A 848 -20.76 20.80 -5.83
N ARG A 849 -21.05 21.93 -5.17
CA ARG A 849 -20.23 22.48 -4.08
C ARG A 849 -20.49 21.78 -2.75
N LEU A 850 -19.44 21.62 -1.94
CA LEU A 850 -19.47 21.07 -0.58
C LEU A 850 -18.73 22.00 0.38
N TRP A 851 -19.34 22.35 1.50
CA TRP A 851 -18.71 23.16 2.55
C TRP A 851 -18.39 22.34 3.80
N TRP A 852 -17.27 22.66 4.46
CA TRP A 852 -16.88 22.10 5.76
C TRP A 852 -16.81 23.24 6.76
N GLY A 853 -17.76 23.30 7.69
CA GLY A 853 -17.79 24.29 8.76
C GLY A 853 -17.89 23.63 10.11
N TRP A 854 -16.92 23.88 10.99
CA TRP A 854 -17.06 23.58 12.41
C TRP A 854 -17.52 24.84 13.11
N ASN A 855 -18.82 24.97 13.42
CA ASN A 855 -19.32 25.72 14.57
C ASN A 855 -20.85 25.57 14.76
N ARG A 856 -21.26 25.64 16.02
CA ARG A 856 -22.57 25.25 16.58
C ARG A 856 -23.60 26.38 16.48
N TRP A 857 -24.68 26.19 15.71
CA TRP A 857 -25.85 27.10 15.70
C TRP A 857 -27.17 26.35 15.65
N ASP A 858 -28.14 26.64 16.54
CA ASP A 858 -29.43 25.96 16.49
C ASP A 858 -30.32 26.44 15.39
N PRO A 859 -30.82 25.48 14.61
CA PRO A 859 -31.81 25.78 13.60
C PRO A 859 -33.14 25.13 13.93
N LEU A 860 -34.16 25.61 13.24
CA LEU A 860 -35.30 24.78 12.87
C LEU A 860 -34.95 24.08 11.56
N ALA A 861 -35.10 22.76 11.49
CA ALA A 861 -34.79 21.99 10.28
C ALA A 861 -35.91 21.06 9.85
N GLN A 862 -36.07 20.85 8.55
CA GLN A 862 -37.00 19.89 7.98
C GLN A 862 -36.26 18.98 7.01
N THR A 863 -36.29 17.67 7.25
CA THR A 863 -35.67 16.71 6.32
C THR A 863 -36.52 16.50 5.07
N PHE A 864 -35.88 16.20 3.95
CA PHE A 864 -36.52 15.85 2.69
C PHE A 864 -35.64 14.90 1.86
N SER A 865 -36.27 14.14 0.96
CA SER A 865 -35.56 13.29 0.00
C SER A 865 -36.40 13.15 -1.28
N PHE A 866 -35.75 12.71 -2.35
CA PHE A 866 -36.38 12.46 -3.64
C PHE A 866 -36.11 11.02 -4.08
N THR A 867 -37.03 10.43 -4.85
CA THR A 867 -36.87 9.09 -5.43
C THR A 867 -36.05 9.11 -6.73
N GLU A 868 -35.83 10.29 -7.30
CA GLU A 868 -35.13 10.55 -8.55
C GLU A 868 -34.21 11.76 -8.36
N ASN A 869 -33.15 11.89 -9.17
CA ASN A 869 -32.28 13.06 -9.14
C ASN A 869 -33.08 14.33 -9.45
N ARG A 870 -32.82 15.43 -8.74
CA ARG A 870 -33.50 16.71 -8.94
C ARG A 870 -32.55 17.88 -8.74
N ILE A 871 -32.58 18.84 -9.66
CA ILE A 871 -31.87 20.11 -9.50
C ILE A 871 -32.79 21.12 -8.79
N ILE A 872 -32.43 21.51 -7.57
CA ILE A 872 -33.15 22.43 -6.69
C ILE A 872 -32.74 23.87 -7.00
N SER A 873 -33.73 24.76 -7.15
CA SER A 873 -33.53 26.18 -7.49
C SER A 873 -33.81 27.15 -6.35
N ALA A 874 -34.82 26.84 -5.52
CA ALA A 874 -35.32 27.76 -4.50
C ALA A 874 -36.12 27.02 -3.42
N ILE A 875 -36.27 27.67 -2.27
CA ILE A 875 -37.16 27.23 -1.19
C ILE A 875 -38.14 28.36 -0.84
N GLY A 876 -39.42 28.06 -0.81
CA GLY A 876 -40.47 28.95 -0.32
C GLY A 876 -40.73 28.72 1.16
N LEU A 877 -40.56 29.75 1.98
CA LEU A 877 -40.83 29.74 3.42
C LEU A 877 -41.91 30.76 3.79
N PHE A 878 -42.66 30.49 4.86
CA PHE A 878 -43.76 31.34 5.33
C PHE A 878 -43.48 31.90 6.72
N PHE A 879 -43.11 33.18 6.78
CA PHE A 879 -42.82 33.89 8.03
C PHE A 879 -44.07 34.59 8.58
N THR A 880 -44.32 34.48 9.90
CA THR A 880 -45.39 35.22 10.58
C THR A 880 -44.87 36.48 11.26
N LYS A 881 -43.61 36.47 11.71
CA LYS A 881 -42.92 37.61 12.34
C LYS A 881 -41.48 37.73 11.83
N LYS A 882 -40.98 38.96 11.74
CA LYS A 882 -39.60 39.29 11.35
C LYS A 882 -38.93 40.28 12.30
N ASN A 883 -37.60 40.24 12.37
CA ASN A 883 -36.79 41.29 12.97
C ASN A 883 -36.66 42.49 12.02
N LEU A 884 -36.29 43.68 12.51
CA LEU A 884 -36.14 44.90 11.69
C LEU A 884 -34.74 45.05 11.08
N SER A 885 -33.71 44.44 11.67
CA SER A 885 -32.31 44.67 11.28
C SER A 885 -31.50 43.38 11.07
N ILE A 886 -31.89 42.29 11.74
CA ILE A 886 -31.13 41.03 11.74
C ILE A 886 -31.59 40.12 10.58
N PRO A 887 -30.72 39.64 9.67
CA PRO A 887 -31.08 38.75 8.57
C PRO A 887 -31.36 37.29 8.99
N VAL A 888 -31.88 36.49 8.07
CA VAL A 888 -32.09 35.04 8.22
C VAL A 888 -31.27 34.30 7.18
N THR A 889 -30.60 33.22 7.57
CA THR A 889 -29.83 32.37 6.64
C THR A 889 -30.53 31.04 6.44
N VAL A 890 -30.76 30.65 5.20
CA VAL A 890 -31.37 29.37 4.82
C VAL A 890 -30.31 28.49 4.17
N GLN A 891 -30.17 27.25 4.65
CA GLN A 891 -29.17 26.30 4.18
C GLN A 891 -29.82 24.97 3.79
N ILE A 892 -29.20 24.26 2.85
CA ILE A 892 -29.46 22.83 2.62
C ILE A 892 -28.23 22.06 3.10
N ARG A 893 -28.48 21.10 4.01
CA ARG A 893 -27.44 20.26 4.61
C ARG A 893 -27.62 18.79 4.28
N GLY A 894 -26.53 18.03 4.39
CA GLY A 894 -26.58 16.57 4.36
C GLY A 894 -27.22 16.00 5.62
N VAL A 895 -27.68 14.75 5.52
CA VAL A 895 -28.28 14.03 6.64
C VAL A 895 -27.47 12.77 6.92
N THR A 896 -27.03 12.60 8.17
CA THR A 896 -26.39 11.38 8.67
C THR A 896 -27.28 10.80 9.76
N THR A 897 -27.63 9.51 9.68
CA THR A 897 -28.53 8.86 10.67
C THR A 897 -29.85 9.63 10.91
N SER A 898 -30.46 10.14 9.84
CA SER A 898 -31.70 10.94 9.87
C SER A 898 -31.63 12.30 10.58
N LEU A 899 -30.42 12.78 10.92
CA LEU A 899 -30.17 14.10 11.48
C LEU A 899 -29.29 14.96 10.55
N PRO A 900 -29.49 16.30 10.49
CA PRO A 900 -28.64 17.20 9.73
C PRO A 900 -27.18 17.10 10.19
N ASN A 901 -26.25 17.03 9.24
CA ASN A 901 -24.81 17.02 9.50
C ASN A 901 -24.17 18.39 9.18
N ASP A 902 -22.85 18.49 9.35
CA ASP A 902 -22.10 19.75 9.14
C ASP A 902 -21.81 20.08 7.67
N VAL A 903 -22.19 19.19 6.74
CA VAL A 903 -21.96 19.39 5.31
C VAL A 903 -23.05 20.29 4.74
N ILE A 904 -22.67 21.50 4.37
CA ILE A 904 -23.56 22.46 3.71
C ILE A 904 -23.36 22.34 2.20
N TYR A 905 -24.45 22.09 1.48
CA TYR A 905 -24.46 22.03 0.02
C TYR A 905 -24.71 23.39 -0.60
N ILE A 906 -25.63 24.16 0.00
CA ILE A 906 -25.93 25.51 -0.43
C ILE A 906 -26.46 26.37 0.72
N GLN A 907 -26.22 27.68 0.64
CA GLN A 907 -26.75 28.65 1.57
C GLN A 907 -27.19 29.95 0.86
N GLN A 908 -28.17 30.62 1.45
CA GLN A 908 -28.61 31.95 1.06
C GLN A 908 -28.96 32.77 2.29
N VAL A 909 -28.34 33.94 2.46
CA VAL A 909 -28.73 34.95 3.47
C VAL A 909 -29.89 35.74 2.91
N VAL A 910 -30.91 36.06 3.69
CA VAL A 910 -32.11 36.82 3.30
C VAL A 910 -32.24 38.03 4.23
N SER A 911 -32.35 39.23 3.65
CA SER A 911 -32.51 40.46 4.43
C SER A 911 -33.93 40.57 5.01
N PRO A 912 -34.12 41.31 6.12
CA PRO A 912 -35.46 41.62 6.63
C PRO A 912 -36.38 42.31 5.61
N GLY A 913 -35.80 43.07 4.67
CA GLY A 913 -36.54 43.74 3.60
C GLY A 913 -37.10 42.79 2.53
N GLU A 914 -36.40 41.66 2.29
CA GLU A 914 -36.80 40.62 1.32
C GLU A 914 -37.87 39.67 1.89
N ILE A 915 -38.13 39.70 3.21
CA ILE A 915 -39.10 38.81 3.87
C ILE A 915 -40.52 39.39 3.80
N ASN A 916 -41.40 38.62 3.16
CA ASN A 916 -42.83 38.85 3.13
C ASN A 916 -43.51 38.18 4.34
N LEU A 917 -44.20 38.97 5.16
CA LEU A 917 -44.98 38.43 6.27
C LEU A 917 -46.30 37.85 5.78
N ASN A 918 -46.69 36.71 6.34
CA ASN A 918 -47.94 35.99 6.05
C ASN A 918 -48.14 35.54 4.59
N ALA A 919 -47.14 35.73 3.74
CA ALA A 919 -47.09 35.31 2.36
C ALA A 919 -45.80 34.51 2.11
N GLU A 920 -45.68 33.95 0.92
CA GLU A 920 -44.48 33.20 0.53
C GLU A 920 -43.27 34.12 0.41
N THR A 921 -42.21 33.80 1.14
CA THR A 921 -40.88 34.35 0.94
C THR A 921 -40.06 33.33 0.14
N LYS A 922 -39.89 33.58 -1.15
CA LYS A 922 -39.16 32.68 -2.04
C LYS A 922 -37.66 32.97 -1.97
N VAL A 923 -36.93 32.06 -1.33
CA VAL A 923 -35.48 32.11 -1.19
C VAL A 923 -34.85 31.44 -2.41
N VAL A 924 -34.38 32.25 -3.35
CA VAL A 924 -33.74 31.77 -4.58
C VAL A 924 -32.25 31.59 -4.34
N PHE A 925 -31.73 30.43 -4.74
CA PHE A 925 -30.30 30.15 -4.71
C PHE A 925 -29.62 30.63 -5.99
N SER A 926 -28.43 31.23 -5.87
CA SER A 926 -27.67 31.75 -7.01
C SER A 926 -27.16 30.63 -7.93
N ASP A 927 -26.64 29.55 -7.35
CA ASP A 927 -26.17 28.36 -8.05
C ASP A 927 -27.07 27.17 -7.64
N PRO A 928 -27.78 26.50 -8.57
CA PRO A 928 -28.67 25.39 -8.20
C PRO A 928 -27.91 24.21 -7.59
N PHE A 929 -28.59 23.37 -6.82
CA PHE A 929 -28.01 22.16 -6.19
C PHE A 929 -28.61 20.88 -6.78
N ASN A 930 -27.78 19.91 -7.16
CA ASN A 930 -28.25 18.59 -7.59
C ASN A 930 -28.42 17.65 -6.39
N ALA A 931 -29.68 17.35 -6.08
CA ALA A 931 -30.05 16.37 -5.07
C ALA A 931 -30.13 14.98 -5.71
N GLU A 932 -29.36 14.04 -5.16
CA GLU A 932 -29.32 12.66 -5.62
C GLU A 932 -30.56 11.87 -5.18
N ALA A 933 -30.97 10.91 -6.00
CA ALA A 933 -32.05 9.98 -5.69
C ALA A 933 -31.73 9.15 -4.44
N ASN A 934 -32.74 8.94 -3.59
CA ASN A 934 -32.69 8.16 -2.35
C ASN A 934 -31.70 8.68 -1.29
N THR A 935 -31.21 9.91 -1.45
CA THR A 935 -30.39 10.59 -0.44
C THR A 935 -31.26 11.60 0.33
N SER A 936 -31.09 11.61 1.66
CA SER A 936 -31.79 12.54 2.54
C SER A 936 -31.00 13.84 2.72
N TYR A 937 -31.70 14.96 2.65
CA TYR A 937 -31.22 16.31 2.85
C TYR A 937 -32.06 17.01 3.92
N ALA A 938 -31.59 18.13 4.44
CA ALA A 938 -32.34 18.94 5.39
C ALA A 938 -32.30 20.42 5.01
N VAL A 939 -33.47 21.07 5.01
CA VAL A 939 -33.57 22.54 5.00
C VAL A 939 -33.36 23.03 6.41
N VAL A 940 -32.43 23.95 6.61
CA VAL A 940 -31.99 24.44 7.92
C VAL A 940 -32.12 25.97 7.93
N ILE A 941 -32.88 26.52 8.88
CA ILE A 941 -33.13 27.97 8.98
C ILE A 941 -32.42 28.52 10.22
N LEU A 942 -31.57 29.53 10.02
CA LEU A 942 -30.66 30.08 11.03
C LEU A 942 -30.93 31.58 11.22
N THR A 943 -30.93 32.03 12.48
CA THR A 943 -30.97 33.45 12.84
C THR A 943 -30.53 33.67 14.29
N ASP A 944 -29.85 34.79 14.55
CA ASP A 944 -29.46 35.30 15.86
C ASP A 944 -30.60 36.09 16.55
N SER A 945 -31.78 36.22 15.92
CA SER A 945 -32.93 36.88 16.54
C SER A 945 -33.97 35.92 17.09
N THR A 946 -34.44 36.21 18.30
CA THR A 946 -35.57 35.51 18.97
C THR A 946 -36.95 35.89 18.43
N ASN A 947 -37.04 36.87 17.52
CA ASN A 947 -38.29 37.45 17.04
C ASN A 947 -38.83 36.79 15.75
N TYR A 948 -38.03 35.98 15.06
CA TYR A 948 -38.47 35.32 13.83
C TYR A 948 -39.37 34.13 14.13
N ARG A 949 -40.50 34.06 13.41
CA ARG A 949 -41.44 32.94 13.50
C ARG A 949 -41.86 32.45 12.12
N VAL A 950 -42.00 31.13 11.98
CA VAL A 950 -42.44 30.46 10.76
C VAL A 950 -43.68 29.60 11.02
N ARG A 951 -44.45 29.33 9.97
CA ARG A 951 -45.66 28.50 10.04
C ARG A 951 -45.33 27.01 10.12
N VAL A 952 -46.03 26.30 11.00
CA VAL A 952 -45.93 24.84 11.18
C VAL A 952 -47.33 24.24 11.21
N ALA A 953 -47.49 23.06 10.61
CA ALA A 953 -48.69 22.24 10.68
C ALA A 953 -48.52 21.17 11.75
N THR A 954 -49.37 21.15 12.78
CA THR A 954 -49.35 20.15 13.86
C THR A 954 -50.60 19.26 13.80
N LEU A 955 -50.42 17.94 13.89
CA LEU A 955 -51.50 16.96 13.87
C LEU A 955 -52.48 17.19 15.03
N GLY A 956 -53.79 17.12 14.76
CA GLY A 956 -54.86 17.30 15.74
C GLY A 956 -55.23 18.76 16.03
N GLN A 957 -54.47 19.73 15.52
CA GLN A 957 -54.79 21.16 15.64
C GLN A 957 -55.68 21.64 14.50
N LEU A 958 -56.40 22.75 14.72
CA LEU A 958 -57.22 23.39 13.70
C LEU A 958 -56.32 24.12 12.69
N GLY A 959 -56.23 23.59 11.47
CA GLY A 959 -55.55 24.24 10.36
C GLY A 959 -56.49 25.15 9.56
N GLN A 960 -55.96 25.75 8.49
CA GLN A 960 -56.71 26.69 7.63
C GLN A 960 -57.98 26.08 7.00
N ASN A 961 -58.01 24.77 6.76
CA ASN A 961 -59.10 24.05 6.08
C ASN A 961 -59.84 23.05 7.00
N GLY A 962 -59.71 23.20 8.32
CA GLY A 962 -60.24 22.26 9.31
C GLY A 962 -59.13 21.56 10.10
N VAL A 963 -59.50 20.58 10.93
CA VAL A 963 -58.53 19.86 11.78
C VAL A 963 -57.55 19.06 10.93
N ILE A 964 -56.25 19.23 11.19
CA ILE A 964 -55.18 18.50 10.51
C ILE A 964 -55.18 17.06 11.00
N THR A 965 -55.73 16.14 10.21
CA THR A 965 -55.91 14.72 10.57
C THR A 965 -54.81 13.80 10.04
N LYS A 966 -53.92 14.32 9.18
CA LYS A 966 -52.75 13.62 8.64
C LYS A 966 -51.63 14.60 8.30
N GLN A 967 -50.38 14.14 8.32
CA GLN A 967 -49.26 14.88 7.75
C GLN A 967 -49.34 14.84 6.22
N THR A 968 -49.29 16.00 5.57
CA THR A 968 -49.30 16.09 4.10
C THR A 968 -47.92 15.75 3.54
N TYR A 969 -46.86 15.91 4.34
CA TYR A 969 -45.50 15.60 3.94
C TYR A 969 -44.91 14.47 4.80
N THR A 970 -44.93 13.23 4.30
CA THR A 970 -44.56 12.03 5.06
C THR A 970 -43.10 11.61 4.90
N THR A 971 -42.37 12.21 3.97
CA THR A 971 -41.00 11.79 3.58
C THR A 971 -39.92 12.33 4.53
N GLY A 972 -40.25 13.30 5.39
CA GLY A 972 -39.29 13.86 6.34
C GLY A 972 -39.95 14.33 7.63
N VAL A 973 -39.11 14.74 8.58
CA VAL A 973 -39.49 15.09 9.95
C VAL A 973 -38.98 16.49 10.26
N LEU A 974 -39.81 17.27 10.98
CA LEU A 974 -39.42 18.55 11.55
C LEU A 974 -38.53 18.30 12.80
N LEU A 975 -37.40 18.98 12.84
CA LEU A 975 -36.39 18.85 13.88
C LEU A 975 -36.15 20.22 14.51
N GLU A 976 -36.10 20.25 15.84
CA GLU A 976 -35.62 21.40 16.60
C GLU A 976 -34.36 21.02 17.36
N SER A 977 -33.43 21.96 17.50
CA SER A 977 -32.21 21.74 18.27
C SER A 977 -32.03 22.84 19.31
N SER A 978 -31.35 22.49 20.42
CA SER A 978 -30.88 23.40 21.47
C SER A 978 -29.35 23.62 21.45
N ASN A 979 -28.61 22.85 20.64
CA ASN A 979 -27.15 23.03 20.45
C ASN A 979 -26.58 22.60 19.07
N ALA A 980 -27.41 22.41 18.04
CA ALA A 980 -27.10 21.87 16.70
C ALA A 980 -26.52 20.43 16.65
N GLU A 981 -26.31 19.79 17.81
CA GLU A 981 -25.74 18.44 17.93
C GLU A 981 -26.82 17.43 18.36
N THR A 982 -27.68 17.86 19.28
CA THR A 982 -28.83 17.09 19.77
C THR A 982 -30.08 17.65 19.11
N TRP A 983 -30.69 16.83 18.27
CA TRP A 983 -31.90 17.18 17.54
C TRP A 983 -33.08 16.45 18.15
N THR A 984 -34.13 17.20 18.49
CA THR A 984 -35.40 16.66 18.96
C THR A 984 -36.36 16.52 17.78
N PRO A 985 -36.80 15.30 17.43
CA PRO A 985 -37.80 15.11 16.39
C PRO A 985 -39.19 15.49 16.87
N LEU A 986 -39.81 16.44 16.15
CA LEU A 986 -41.19 16.84 16.35
C LEU A 986 -42.12 15.95 15.51
N ASN A 987 -42.31 14.73 15.98
CA ASN A 987 -43.18 13.76 15.32
C ASN A 987 -44.62 14.25 15.33
N GLY A 988 -45.22 14.44 14.14
CA GLY A 988 -46.57 14.97 13.98
C GLY A 988 -46.65 16.47 13.65
N SER A 989 -45.51 17.15 13.47
CA SER A 989 -45.46 18.52 12.97
C SER A 989 -44.61 18.64 11.69
N ASP A 990 -45.06 19.43 10.72
CA ASP A 990 -44.34 19.70 9.47
C ASP A 990 -44.14 21.21 9.25
N LEU A 991 -42.98 21.59 8.72
CA LEU A 991 -42.74 22.96 8.28
C LEU A 991 -43.60 23.29 7.05
N ALA A 992 -44.28 24.45 7.07
CA ALA A 992 -44.92 24.97 5.86
C ALA A 992 -43.85 25.45 4.88
N MET A 993 -43.63 24.69 3.80
CA MET A 993 -42.58 24.97 2.83
C MET A 993 -42.95 24.54 1.40
N LYS A 994 -42.28 25.15 0.43
CA LYS A 994 -42.21 24.68 -0.95
C LYS A 994 -40.76 24.47 -1.37
N ILE A 995 -40.46 23.36 -2.03
CA ILE A 995 -39.16 23.16 -2.68
C ILE A 995 -39.36 23.25 -4.19
N TYR A 996 -38.61 24.15 -4.82
CA TYR A 996 -38.63 24.36 -6.26
C TYR A 996 -37.46 23.65 -6.94
N GLY A 997 -37.70 23.08 -8.11
CA GLY A 997 -36.67 22.54 -8.99
C GLY A 997 -37.02 22.70 -10.46
N TYR A 998 -36.17 22.20 -11.35
CA TYR A 998 -36.35 22.36 -12.79
C TYR A 998 -36.82 21.07 -13.47
N ASP A 999 -37.76 21.22 -14.42
CA ASP A 999 -38.01 20.25 -15.49
C ASP A 999 -37.34 20.79 -16.76
N PHE A 1000 -36.34 20.08 -17.27
CA PHE A 1000 -35.48 20.49 -18.38
C PHE A 1000 -36.03 20.03 -19.74
N ALA A 1001 -35.74 20.82 -20.78
CA ALA A 1001 -35.94 20.43 -22.17
C ALA A 1001 -34.87 19.41 -22.61
N ALA A 1002 -35.16 18.66 -23.67
CA ALA A 1002 -34.27 17.61 -24.17
C ALA A 1002 -32.93 18.12 -24.73
N SER A 1003 -32.86 19.39 -25.14
CA SER A 1003 -31.66 19.99 -25.73
C SER A 1003 -31.57 21.50 -25.50
N GLY A 1004 -30.36 22.03 -25.50
CA GLY A 1004 -30.08 23.47 -25.44
C GLY A 1004 -28.68 23.78 -25.96
N GLU A 1005 -28.40 25.04 -26.24
CA GLU A 1005 -27.06 25.48 -26.66
C GLU A 1005 -26.60 26.73 -25.91
N VAL A 1006 -25.30 26.81 -25.67
CA VAL A 1006 -24.62 28.00 -25.18
C VAL A 1006 -23.66 28.45 -26.27
N ARG A 1007 -23.90 29.66 -26.77
CA ARG A 1007 -23.07 30.28 -27.81
C ARG A 1007 -22.24 31.39 -27.19
N PHE A 1008 -20.94 31.37 -27.49
CA PHE A 1008 -20.02 32.41 -27.04
C PHE A 1008 -19.94 33.54 -28.06
N GLN A 1009 -19.44 34.70 -27.63
CA GLN A 1009 -19.10 35.80 -28.52
C GLN A 1009 -17.94 35.40 -29.43
N PRO A 1010 -17.93 35.79 -30.72
CA PRO A 1010 -16.82 35.51 -31.61
C PRO A 1010 -15.56 36.22 -31.13
N ILE A 1011 -14.44 35.50 -31.14
CA ILE A 1011 -13.11 36.09 -30.98
C ILE A 1011 -12.63 36.53 -32.36
N THR A 1012 -12.40 37.83 -32.56
CA THR A 1012 -11.93 38.41 -33.82
C THR A 1012 -10.53 39.00 -33.69
N GLY A 1013 -9.82 39.15 -34.81
CA GLY A 1013 -8.50 39.80 -34.86
C GLY A 1013 -7.39 38.93 -34.27
N VAL A 1014 -7.56 37.62 -34.36
CA VAL A 1014 -6.59 36.61 -33.92
C VAL A 1014 -6.00 35.91 -35.14
N GLN A 1015 -4.92 35.16 -34.95
CA GLN A 1015 -4.35 34.29 -35.97
C GLN A 1015 -4.02 32.98 -35.28
N PHE A 1016 -4.87 31.97 -35.45
CA PHE A 1016 -4.68 30.65 -34.83
C PHE A 1016 -4.45 29.59 -35.89
N SER A 1017 -3.38 28.80 -35.74
CA SER A 1017 -3.10 27.57 -36.49
C SER A 1017 -3.70 26.35 -35.81
N ASP A 1018 -3.73 26.34 -34.48
CA ASP A 1018 -4.26 25.26 -33.67
C ASP A 1018 -5.09 25.86 -32.53
N LEU A 1019 -6.05 25.11 -32.01
CA LEU A 1019 -6.87 25.57 -30.89
C LEU A 1019 -7.07 24.46 -29.85
N ASN A 1020 -7.36 24.86 -28.63
CA ASN A 1020 -7.71 23.98 -27.52
C ASN A 1020 -8.72 24.72 -26.63
N LEU A 1021 -9.57 23.97 -25.95
CA LEU A 1021 -10.56 24.48 -25.02
C LEU A 1021 -10.31 23.93 -23.62
N ASP A 1022 -10.35 24.79 -22.61
CA ASP A 1022 -10.28 24.41 -21.21
C ASP A 1022 -11.57 24.82 -20.50
N GLU A 1023 -12.29 23.85 -19.96
CA GLU A 1023 -13.61 24.01 -19.37
C GLU A 1023 -13.86 23.07 -18.18
N TYR A 1024 -14.86 23.43 -17.37
CA TYR A 1024 -15.27 22.66 -16.20
C TYR A 1024 -16.76 22.31 -16.32
N SER A 1025 -17.05 21.04 -16.56
CA SER A 1025 -18.42 20.55 -16.70
C SER A 1025 -18.68 19.28 -15.88
N ALA A 1026 -19.94 19.10 -15.47
CA ALA A 1026 -20.46 17.88 -14.90
C ALA A 1026 -21.48 17.29 -15.87
N ILE A 1027 -21.30 16.03 -16.24
CA ILE A 1027 -22.13 15.30 -17.21
C ILE A 1027 -22.72 14.08 -16.49
N PRO A 1028 -23.90 14.22 -15.83
CA PRO A 1028 -24.61 13.11 -15.21
C PRO A 1028 -24.98 12.02 -16.23
N GLN A 1029 -25.25 10.80 -15.75
CA GLN A 1029 -25.65 9.67 -16.59
C GLN A 1029 -26.93 10.00 -17.38
N GLY A 1030 -26.96 9.67 -18.68
CA GLY A 1030 -28.11 9.95 -19.54
C GLY A 1030 -28.14 11.37 -20.13
N THR A 1031 -27.11 12.17 -19.86
CA THR A 1031 -26.90 13.50 -20.44
C THR A 1031 -25.62 13.54 -21.29
N THR A 1032 -25.54 14.50 -22.22
CA THR A 1032 -24.36 14.71 -23.09
C THR A 1032 -24.05 16.19 -23.24
N LEU A 1033 -22.76 16.52 -23.27
CA LEU A 1033 -22.24 17.85 -23.59
C LEU A 1033 -21.22 17.69 -24.73
N THR A 1034 -21.45 18.37 -25.85
CA THR A 1034 -20.55 18.36 -27.02
C THR A 1034 -20.15 19.78 -27.38
N TRP A 1035 -18.91 19.96 -27.82
CA TRP A 1035 -18.38 21.26 -28.21
C TRP A 1035 -18.14 21.33 -29.71
N ASP A 1036 -18.51 22.46 -30.30
CA ASP A 1036 -18.20 22.76 -31.69
C ASP A 1036 -17.55 24.14 -31.80
N TYR A 1037 -16.69 24.31 -32.80
CA TYR A 1037 -16.13 25.59 -33.19
C TYR A 1037 -16.45 25.91 -34.66
N SER A 1038 -16.31 27.18 -35.02
CA SER A 1038 -16.53 27.69 -36.37
C SER A 1038 -15.53 28.80 -36.65
N THR A 1039 -14.93 28.77 -37.84
CA THR A 1039 -13.98 29.80 -38.32
C THR A 1039 -14.60 30.76 -39.35
N ASP A 1040 -15.83 30.48 -39.80
CA ASP A 1040 -16.53 31.22 -40.86
C ASP A 1040 -17.75 32.03 -40.32
N GLY A 1041 -17.78 32.28 -39.01
CA GLY A 1041 -18.85 33.04 -38.37
C GLY A 1041 -20.14 32.23 -38.13
N GLY A 1042 -20.06 30.91 -38.15
CA GLY A 1042 -21.14 29.98 -37.80
C GLY A 1042 -21.87 29.37 -38.99
N ALA A 1043 -21.33 29.44 -40.21
CA ALA A 1043 -21.88 28.80 -41.40
C ALA A 1043 -21.53 27.30 -41.43
N THR A 1044 -20.31 26.95 -41.02
CA THR A 1044 -19.86 25.58 -40.79
C THR A 1044 -19.41 25.41 -39.34
N TRP A 1045 -19.65 24.22 -38.78
CA TRP A 1045 -19.32 23.88 -37.40
C TRP A 1045 -18.58 22.54 -37.36
N ASP A 1046 -17.38 22.56 -36.82
CA ASP A 1046 -16.55 21.39 -36.63
C ASP A 1046 -16.51 21.01 -35.15
N ALA A 1047 -16.48 19.72 -34.85
CA ALA A 1047 -16.42 19.24 -33.48
C ALA A 1047 -15.03 19.53 -32.88
N ILE A 1048 -15.00 19.89 -31.59
CA ILE A 1048 -13.77 20.00 -30.81
C ILE A 1048 -13.93 19.18 -29.54
N VAL A 1049 -12.89 18.42 -29.22
CA VAL A 1049 -12.79 17.75 -27.92
C VAL A 1049 -12.02 18.67 -26.98
N PRO A 1050 -12.60 19.05 -25.84
CA PRO A 1050 -11.89 19.91 -24.92
C PRO A 1050 -10.68 19.22 -24.29
N ALA A 1051 -9.69 20.02 -23.89
CA ALA A 1051 -8.33 19.64 -23.49
C ALA A 1051 -7.47 19.00 -24.59
N GLU A 1052 -8.03 18.70 -25.77
CA GLU A 1052 -7.28 18.20 -26.94
C GLU A 1052 -6.99 19.35 -27.92
N GLU A 1053 -5.80 19.31 -28.52
CA GLU A 1053 -5.40 20.29 -29.53
C GLU A 1053 -5.99 19.90 -30.88
N GLU A 1054 -6.79 20.79 -31.45
CA GLU A 1054 -7.37 20.65 -32.78
C GLU A 1054 -6.58 21.49 -33.79
N LYS A 1055 -6.12 20.86 -34.87
CA LYS A 1055 -5.41 21.56 -35.95
C LYS A 1055 -6.40 22.21 -36.90
N LEU A 1056 -6.22 23.49 -37.17
CA LEU A 1056 -7.08 24.22 -38.09
C LEU A 1056 -6.64 24.00 -39.55
N PRO A 1057 -7.58 23.86 -40.50
CA PRO A 1057 -7.23 23.69 -41.91
C PRO A 1057 -6.60 24.96 -42.52
N ASN A 1058 -6.93 26.13 -41.98
CA ASN A 1058 -6.38 27.43 -42.36
C ASN A 1058 -6.18 28.28 -41.11
N THR A 1059 -5.28 29.26 -41.15
CA THR A 1059 -5.10 30.21 -40.05
C THR A 1059 -6.38 30.99 -39.82
N ALA A 1060 -7.03 30.80 -38.67
CA ALA A 1060 -8.31 31.42 -38.36
C ALA A 1060 -8.13 32.88 -37.93
N ALA A 1061 -8.81 33.79 -38.64
CA ALA A 1061 -8.91 35.22 -38.27
C ALA A 1061 -9.99 35.50 -37.21
N GLN A 1062 -10.95 34.58 -37.11
CA GLN A 1062 -12.04 34.59 -36.16
C GLN A 1062 -12.34 33.15 -35.72
N VAL A 1063 -12.67 32.97 -34.44
CA VAL A 1063 -13.18 31.70 -33.90
C VAL A 1063 -14.46 31.96 -33.12
N LEU A 1064 -15.49 31.20 -33.43
CA LEU A 1064 -16.76 31.16 -32.71
C LEU A 1064 -16.92 29.77 -32.10
N VAL A 1065 -17.29 29.69 -30.83
CA VAL A 1065 -17.43 28.41 -30.11
C VAL A 1065 -18.87 28.28 -29.59
N ARG A 1066 -19.38 27.05 -29.55
CA ARG A 1066 -20.63 26.71 -28.86
C ARG A 1066 -20.52 25.40 -28.11
N ALA A 1067 -21.28 25.30 -27.02
CA ALA A 1067 -21.53 24.06 -26.29
C ALA A 1067 -22.98 23.62 -26.52
N ARG A 1068 -23.19 22.37 -26.90
CA ARG A 1068 -24.51 21.76 -27.07
C ARG A 1068 -24.79 20.78 -25.94
N PHE A 1069 -25.89 21.01 -25.27
CA PHE A 1069 -26.38 20.22 -24.15
C PHE A 1069 -27.51 19.33 -24.66
N ALA A 1070 -27.53 18.06 -24.27
CA ALA A 1070 -28.68 17.20 -24.46
C ALA A 1070 -28.90 16.30 -23.25
N SER A 1071 -30.15 15.95 -23.00
CA SER A 1071 -30.56 15.02 -21.94
C SER A 1071 -31.69 14.13 -22.43
N SER A 1072 -31.62 12.85 -22.07
CA SER A 1072 -32.71 11.89 -22.22
C SER A 1072 -33.71 11.93 -21.05
N LEU A 1073 -33.39 12.69 -20.00
CA LEU A 1073 -34.12 12.78 -18.74
C LEU A 1073 -34.66 14.21 -18.56
N VAL A 1074 -35.90 14.34 -18.09
CA VAL A 1074 -36.53 15.66 -17.84
C VAL A 1074 -36.05 16.27 -16.52
N ASN A 1075 -35.55 15.46 -15.60
CA ASN A 1075 -35.23 15.84 -14.23
C ASN A 1075 -33.75 16.13 -13.97
N ASP A 1076 -32.88 15.94 -14.97
CA ASP A 1076 -31.44 16.09 -14.85
C ASP A 1076 -30.86 16.82 -16.07
N SER A 1077 -29.72 17.50 -15.88
CA SER A 1077 -29.08 18.32 -16.90
C SER A 1077 -27.55 18.25 -16.78
N PRO A 1078 -26.81 18.27 -17.91
CA PRO A 1078 -25.40 18.61 -17.85
C PRO A 1078 -25.26 20.04 -17.29
N ALA A 1079 -24.22 20.26 -16.50
CA ALA A 1079 -23.90 21.56 -15.92
C ALA A 1079 -22.51 22.00 -16.41
N LEU A 1080 -22.40 23.22 -16.89
CA LEU A 1080 -21.13 23.83 -17.30
C LEU A 1080 -20.91 25.09 -16.48
N ASN A 1081 -19.70 25.30 -15.99
CA ASN A 1081 -19.32 26.61 -15.47
C ASN A 1081 -18.89 27.51 -16.64
N TYR A 1082 -19.82 28.34 -17.12
CA TYR A 1082 -19.62 29.13 -18.34
C TYR A 1082 -18.67 30.31 -18.16
N LYS A 1083 -18.39 30.71 -16.91
CA LYS A 1083 -17.48 31.82 -16.61
C LYS A 1083 -16.01 31.41 -16.77
N ASP A 1084 -15.75 30.09 -16.80
CA ASP A 1084 -14.42 29.49 -16.77
C ASP A 1084 -14.13 28.65 -18.00
N VAL A 1085 -14.71 29.05 -19.12
CA VAL A 1085 -14.43 28.47 -20.42
C VAL A 1085 -13.37 29.32 -21.10
N ASN A 1086 -12.22 28.73 -21.37
CA ASN A 1086 -11.07 29.43 -21.92
C ASN A 1086 -10.68 28.80 -23.26
N LEU A 1087 -10.63 29.63 -24.30
CA LEU A 1087 -10.08 29.23 -25.59
C LEU A 1087 -8.59 29.54 -25.62
N ILE A 1088 -7.80 28.54 -25.94
CA ILE A 1088 -6.36 28.67 -26.16
C ILE A 1088 -6.14 28.51 -27.66
N GLY A 1089 -5.69 29.58 -28.30
CA GLY A 1089 -5.25 29.54 -29.68
C GLY A 1089 -3.73 29.52 -29.75
N TYR A 1090 -3.18 28.72 -30.65
CA TYR A 1090 -1.75 28.65 -30.93
C TYR A 1090 -1.47 29.23 -32.30
N LEU A 1091 -0.32 29.88 -32.45
CA LEU A 1091 0.24 30.25 -33.73
C LEU A 1091 1.68 29.72 -33.80
N ASN A 1092 1.92 28.74 -34.66
CA ASN A 1092 3.28 28.25 -34.87
C ASN A 1092 4.14 29.33 -35.55
N ASN A 1093 5.39 29.47 -35.13
CA ASN A 1093 6.36 30.33 -35.80
C ASN A 1093 6.79 29.68 -37.13
N SER A 1094 7.11 30.52 -38.11
CA SER A 1094 7.63 30.11 -39.41
C SER A 1094 9.03 29.49 -39.34
N ASP A 1095 9.75 29.78 -38.26
CA ASP A 1095 11.15 29.46 -38.10
C ASP A 1095 11.45 29.10 -36.64
N GLY A 1096 12.43 28.23 -36.45
CA GLY A 1096 12.84 27.77 -35.13
C GLY A 1096 14.23 27.15 -35.20
N THR A 1097 14.98 27.26 -34.11
CA THR A 1097 16.35 26.73 -34.04
C THR A 1097 16.48 25.82 -32.82
N TYR A 1098 16.83 24.56 -33.09
CA TYR A 1098 17.20 23.56 -32.08
C TYR A 1098 18.71 23.58 -31.86
N ILE A 1099 19.14 23.53 -30.60
CA ILE A 1099 20.54 23.46 -30.19
C ILE A 1099 20.71 22.37 -29.13
N SER A 1100 21.63 21.43 -29.40
CA SER A 1100 21.99 20.39 -28.44
C SER A 1100 22.81 20.96 -27.27
N ARG A 1101 22.78 20.28 -26.13
CA ARG A 1101 23.72 20.53 -25.03
C ARG A 1101 25.17 20.29 -25.51
N GLU A 1102 26.09 21.02 -24.90
CA GLU A 1102 27.52 20.85 -25.13
C GLU A 1102 28.02 19.51 -24.64
N ASN A 1103 28.74 18.79 -25.50
CA ASN A 1103 29.45 17.57 -25.14
C ASN A 1103 30.97 17.84 -25.19
N GLU A 1104 31.62 17.85 -24.04
CA GLU A 1104 33.07 18.06 -23.91
C GLU A 1104 33.81 16.72 -23.86
N LEU A 1105 34.72 16.51 -24.81
CA LEU A 1105 35.52 15.31 -24.94
C LEU A 1105 36.96 15.55 -24.48
N THR A 1106 37.67 14.47 -24.15
CA THR A 1106 39.10 14.52 -23.77
C THR A 1106 40.04 14.62 -24.98
N GLN A 1107 39.55 14.41 -26.20
CA GLN A 1107 40.30 14.46 -27.45
C GLN A 1107 39.59 15.31 -28.50
N GLY A 1108 40.35 15.86 -29.45
CA GLY A 1108 39.82 16.64 -30.56
C GLY A 1108 39.01 15.79 -31.56
N VAL A 1109 37.96 16.37 -32.12
CA VAL A 1109 37.05 15.74 -33.09
C VAL A 1109 37.38 16.21 -34.51
N GLU A 1110 37.65 15.25 -35.40
CA GLU A 1110 37.96 15.53 -36.81
C GLU A 1110 36.69 15.53 -37.66
N SER A 1111 35.75 14.62 -37.38
CA SER A 1111 34.49 14.52 -38.11
C SER A 1111 33.32 14.06 -37.26
N THR A 1112 32.11 14.37 -37.72
CA THR A 1112 30.86 13.92 -37.10
C THR A 1112 29.87 13.43 -38.15
N LYS A 1113 29.07 12.43 -37.75
CA LYS A 1113 27.90 11.95 -38.49
C LYS A 1113 26.66 12.10 -37.63
N VAL A 1114 25.61 12.69 -38.19
CA VAL A 1114 24.29 12.84 -37.56
C VAL A 1114 23.28 11.95 -38.27
N TYR A 1115 22.54 11.17 -37.50
CA TYR A 1115 21.42 10.32 -37.87
C TYR A 1115 20.15 10.92 -37.26
N ALA A 1116 19.37 11.63 -38.08
CA ALA A 1116 18.16 12.30 -37.61
C ALA A 1116 16.92 11.73 -38.29
N GLN A 1117 15.94 11.30 -37.51
CA GLN A 1117 14.62 10.96 -38.04
C GLN A 1117 13.78 12.22 -38.12
N MET A 1118 13.35 12.58 -39.33
CA MET A 1118 12.71 13.85 -39.60
C MET A 1118 11.50 13.67 -40.52
N ASN A 1119 10.47 14.46 -40.26
CA ASN A 1119 9.33 14.66 -41.14
C ASN A 1119 9.47 16.07 -41.72
N ILE A 1120 9.72 16.17 -43.03
CA ILE A 1120 9.84 17.44 -43.74
C ILE A 1120 8.70 17.52 -44.76
N PRO A 1121 7.56 18.12 -44.40
CA PRO A 1121 6.46 18.30 -45.34
C PRO A 1121 6.85 19.22 -46.51
N SER A 1122 6.08 19.14 -47.60
CA SER A 1122 6.28 20.01 -48.77
C SER A 1122 6.20 21.50 -48.38
N GLY A 1123 7.20 22.28 -48.79
CA GLY A 1123 7.30 23.71 -48.49
C GLY A 1123 8.07 24.05 -47.21
N CYS A 1124 8.56 23.06 -46.48
CA CYS A 1124 9.45 23.23 -45.32
C CYS A 1124 10.91 22.92 -45.67
N SER A 1125 11.85 23.44 -44.88
CA SER A 1125 13.27 23.10 -44.95
C SER A 1125 13.85 22.88 -43.54
N LEU A 1126 14.88 22.05 -43.46
CA LEU A 1126 15.58 21.74 -42.22
C LEU A 1126 17.07 21.60 -42.53
N ASN A 1127 17.88 22.51 -41.99
CA ASN A 1127 19.32 22.57 -42.23
C ASN A 1127 20.11 22.26 -40.97
N TRP A 1128 21.05 21.32 -41.05
CA TRP A 1128 21.91 20.92 -39.94
C TRP A 1128 23.27 21.61 -39.98
N PHE A 1129 23.74 22.01 -38.80
CA PHE A 1129 25.05 22.58 -38.54
C PHE A 1129 25.70 21.85 -37.36
N ALA A 1130 27.03 21.74 -37.39
CA ALA A 1130 27.82 21.20 -36.28
C ALA A 1130 28.91 22.22 -35.88
N SER A 1131 29.28 22.20 -34.61
CA SER A 1131 30.36 22.99 -34.02
C SER A 1131 31.24 22.08 -33.17
N ASN A 1132 32.55 22.33 -33.15
CA ASN A 1132 33.49 21.65 -32.25
C ASN A 1132 34.26 22.61 -31.31
N ASP A 1133 33.84 23.88 -31.26
CA ASP A 1133 34.36 24.95 -30.40
C ASP A 1133 33.34 25.48 -29.39
N GLY A 1134 32.32 24.67 -29.07
CA GLY A 1134 31.28 25.03 -28.10
C GLY A 1134 30.20 25.98 -28.63
N GLY A 1135 30.02 26.07 -29.95
CA GLY A 1135 28.98 26.90 -30.59
C GLY A 1135 29.44 28.31 -30.98
N VAL A 1136 30.76 28.58 -30.99
CA VAL A 1136 31.30 29.87 -31.45
C VAL A 1136 31.29 29.95 -32.98
N THR A 1137 31.62 28.85 -33.65
CA THR A 1137 31.52 28.72 -35.11
C THR A 1137 30.60 27.57 -35.51
N TRP A 1138 29.69 27.84 -36.46
CA TRP A 1138 28.74 26.86 -36.98
C TRP A 1138 29.11 26.47 -38.39
N GLU A 1139 29.44 25.19 -38.60
CA GLU A 1139 29.78 24.65 -39.91
C GLU A 1139 28.61 23.84 -40.50
N PRO A 1140 28.16 24.09 -41.75
CA PRO A 1140 27.01 23.39 -42.34
C PRO A 1140 27.33 21.93 -42.66
N MET A 1141 26.40 21.02 -42.37
CA MET A 1141 26.54 19.60 -42.66
C MET A 1141 26.05 19.24 -44.06
N THR A 1142 26.63 18.20 -44.66
CA THR A 1142 26.26 17.70 -45.99
C THR A 1142 25.41 16.44 -45.87
N LEU A 1143 24.32 16.36 -46.62
CA LEU A 1143 23.50 15.14 -46.70
C LEU A 1143 24.29 14.01 -47.38
N ASP A 1144 24.30 12.84 -46.76
CA ASP A 1144 24.98 11.63 -47.25
C ASP A 1144 23.98 10.61 -47.80
N SER A 1145 22.97 10.25 -47.01
CA SER A 1145 21.94 9.27 -47.41
C SER A 1145 20.60 9.49 -46.70
N THR A 1146 19.55 8.88 -47.24
CA THR A 1146 18.20 8.87 -46.64
C THR A 1146 17.61 7.46 -46.64
N ARG A 1147 16.81 7.15 -45.62
CA ARG A 1147 16.13 5.86 -45.44
C ARG A 1147 14.75 6.07 -44.85
N GLU A 1148 13.71 5.60 -45.53
CA GLU A 1148 12.34 5.64 -45.01
C GLU A 1148 12.19 4.66 -43.83
N VAL A 1149 11.66 5.13 -42.70
CA VAL A 1149 11.40 4.30 -41.51
C VAL A 1149 9.94 3.87 -41.50
N ASP A 1150 9.03 4.84 -41.67
CA ASP A 1150 7.59 4.63 -41.85
C ASP A 1150 6.98 5.73 -42.73
N GLN A 1151 5.64 5.78 -42.83
CA GLN A 1151 4.91 6.76 -43.67
C GLN A 1151 5.06 8.21 -43.17
N THR A 1152 5.50 8.43 -41.93
CA THR A 1152 5.64 9.76 -41.32
C THR A 1152 7.10 10.17 -41.19
N TRP A 1153 8.00 9.25 -40.91
CA TRP A 1153 9.39 9.53 -40.54
C TRP A 1153 10.38 8.96 -41.56
N THR A 1154 11.26 9.83 -42.04
CA THR A 1154 12.41 9.46 -42.87
C THR A 1154 13.68 9.75 -42.07
N GLU A 1155 14.59 8.79 -42.02
CA GLU A 1155 15.92 8.98 -41.45
C GLU A 1155 16.86 9.62 -42.48
N TYR A 1156 17.55 10.67 -42.08
CA TYR A 1156 18.56 11.35 -42.88
C TYR A 1156 19.92 11.25 -42.18
N VAL A 1157 20.96 10.97 -42.97
CA VAL A 1157 22.34 10.91 -42.51
C VAL A 1157 23.08 12.13 -43.03
N PHE A 1158 23.66 12.91 -42.12
CA PHE A 1158 24.48 14.07 -42.45
C PHE A 1158 25.92 13.85 -42.01
N LEU A 1159 26.89 14.30 -42.82
CA LEU A 1159 28.31 14.21 -42.55
C LEU A 1159 28.92 15.62 -42.41
N ARG A 1160 29.91 15.76 -41.53
CA ARG A 1160 30.80 16.93 -41.52
C ARG A 1160 32.23 16.56 -41.12
N THR A 1161 33.21 17.10 -41.85
CA THR A 1161 34.62 17.14 -41.43
C THR A 1161 34.95 18.57 -41.01
N PHE A 1162 35.49 18.74 -39.80
CA PHE A 1162 35.75 20.06 -39.22
C PHE A 1162 37.03 20.68 -39.79
N THR A 1163 37.03 22.01 -39.93
CA THR A 1163 38.21 22.74 -40.40
C THR A 1163 39.33 22.73 -39.35
N ASN A 1164 38.97 22.78 -38.06
CA ASN A 1164 39.89 22.69 -36.92
C ASN A 1164 39.73 21.34 -36.22
N GLN A 1165 40.66 20.41 -36.39
CA GLN A 1165 40.57 19.05 -35.84
C GLN A 1165 40.86 18.95 -34.32
N ALA A 1166 41.33 20.03 -33.69
CA ALA A 1166 41.69 20.04 -32.27
C ALA A 1166 40.53 20.38 -31.33
N GLY A 1167 39.39 20.82 -31.86
CA GLY A 1167 38.21 21.19 -31.07
C GLY A 1167 37.60 19.99 -30.34
N ASN A 1168 37.31 20.14 -29.05
CA ASN A 1168 36.83 19.06 -28.18
C ASN A 1168 35.43 19.34 -27.57
N ARG A 1169 34.76 20.43 -27.96
CA ARG A 1169 33.45 20.83 -27.42
C ARG A 1169 32.40 20.81 -28.52
N VAL A 1170 31.64 19.73 -28.61
CA VAL A 1170 30.73 19.49 -29.73
C VAL A 1170 29.31 19.97 -29.43
N ARG A 1171 28.69 20.64 -30.40
CA ARG A 1171 27.27 20.98 -30.42
C ARG A 1171 26.67 20.76 -31.81
N TYR A 1172 25.38 20.47 -31.85
CA TYR A 1172 24.58 20.37 -33.07
C TYR A 1172 23.49 21.44 -33.07
N LYS A 1173 23.24 22.02 -34.24
CA LYS A 1173 22.18 22.99 -34.47
C LYS A 1173 21.34 22.58 -35.67
N ALA A 1174 20.02 22.57 -35.51
CA ALA A 1174 19.08 22.41 -36.61
C ALA A 1174 18.25 23.68 -36.77
N VAL A 1175 18.30 24.27 -37.96
CA VAL A 1175 17.47 25.42 -38.33
C VAL A 1175 16.26 24.91 -39.10
N LEU A 1176 15.09 25.07 -38.51
CA LEU A 1176 13.79 24.65 -39.00
C LEU A 1176 13.11 25.83 -39.69
N THR A 1177 12.58 25.64 -40.89
CA THR A 1177 11.79 26.65 -41.60
C THR A 1177 10.55 26.02 -42.21
N GLY A 1178 9.41 26.66 -42.02
CA GLY A 1178 8.11 26.25 -42.52
C GLY A 1178 7.15 27.44 -42.60
N ASN A 1179 5.86 27.15 -42.46
CA ASN A 1179 4.82 28.15 -42.32
C ASN A 1179 3.99 27.88 -41.04
N ASN A 1180 3.03 28.74 -40.72
CA ASN A 1180 2.28 28.64 -39.46
C ASN A 1180 1.41 27.35 -39.35
N LEU A 1181 1.11 26.67 -40.46
CA LEU A 1181 0.27 25.45 -40.50
C LEU A 1181 1.09 24.17 -40.71
N ILE A 1182 2.20 24.29 -41.43
CA ILE A 1182 3.05 23.20 -41.89
C ILE A 1182 4.47 23.52 -41.45
N TYR A 1183 5.00 22.69 -40.56
CA TYR A 1183 6.34 22.82 -39.99
C TYR A 1183 7.07 21.49 -40.04
N PRO A 1184 8.40 21.51 -40.19
CA PRO A 1184 9.22 20.31 -40.11
C PRO A 1184 9.30 19.81 -38.66
N ARG A 1185 9.45 18.50 -38.47
CA ARG A 1185 9.57 17.85 -37.16
C ARG A 1185 10.79 16.93 -37.12
N ILE A 1186 11.45 16.83 -35.96
CA ILE A 1186 12.55 15.90 -35.69
C ILE A 1186 12.12 14.94 -34.60
N HIS A 1187 12.11 13.63 -34.85
CA HIS A 1187 11.68 12.61 -33.89
C HIS A 1187 12.80 12.02 -33.06
N SER A 1188 14.00 11.89 -33.63
CA SER A 1188 15.17 11.39 -32.93
C SER A 1188 16.44 11.99 -33.51
N LEU A 1189 17.46 12.15 -32.67
CA LEU A 1189 18.77 12.65 -33.03
C LEU A 1189 19.85 11.74 -32.46
N GLY A 1190 20.58 11.04 -33.32
CA GLY A 1190 21.79 10.31 -32.95
C GLY A 1190 23.00 10.90 -33.65
N ALA A 1191 24.16 10.96 -33.00
CA ALA A 1191 25.38 11.42 -33.63
C ALA A 1191 26.60 10.65 -33.16
N THR A 1192 27.53 10.40 -34.08
CA THR A 1192 28.79 9.70 -33.81
C THR A 1192 29.97 10.60 -34.12
N LEU A 1193 30.96 10.61 -33.24
CA LEU A 1193 32.14 11.48 -33.28
C LEU A 1193 33.39 10.66 -33.59
N SER A 1194 34.26 11.16 -34.47
CA SER A 1194 35.47 10.46 -34.94
C SER A 1194 36.70 11.36 -34.95
#